data_AF-A0A3M1B9P4-F1
#
_entry.id   AF-A0A3M1B9P4-F1
#
_cell.length_a   1.000
_cell.length_b   1.000
_cell.length_c   1.000
_cell.angle_alpha   90.00
_cell.angle_beta   90.00
_cell.angle_gamma   90.00
#
_symmetry.space_group_name_H-M   'P 1'
#
loop_
_entity.id
_entity.type
_entity.pdbx_description
1 polymer ?
#
loop_
_entity_poly.entity_id
_entity_poly.type
_entity_poly.pdbx_seq_one_letter_code
_entity_poly.pdbx_strand_id
1 'polypeptide(L)'
;MSDLSIVIRRSRFEPTFTLAVPPSKSETHRAFICAALASGRVRVVNPLLCEDTEVTLDALGRLGASWEISGDTVTFAAGSIVDRIPTLAHIDCASSASTLRMLLPIAAVCGGRIHFSGRPDLARRPITPLLEVLRSKGARIRGTSLPLIVEGGFLGGAIEMPADVTSQFISGLLFALPLTPNGGNLRLTTHLVSRPYLVLTLEFLERCGVKVGHSPEEDKFMVPGGQRFEAPAEFSICGDWSSAAVWLAGGVLAGPQISLCGLDAQSTQGDRKIVSLLQAMGGGIERGTKLLIARKTPLRGTMVDARDIPDLVPLVALLATQAQGRTRIAHTRRLQWKESNRLHTICAMLTRMGARIDVADDALEISGPTILQGARIDAGGDHRIVMAAAIAGMIAEGETHIAQPECVKKSYPDFFHDLRRSGAVLLSETAPIGRHFQITLYGGSHERCVGVRIEGLPANVRLSYGAITADLDKRRPSGPLMTQRREPDPLLLRKGFIREGDLLRTTGGKIEIEIPNLEEHDAPYMRLRHTPRPGHGDYTAWQKYGGAFDFRGGGFLSGRMTVGMVAAGAIARQILQREGITIAAYVRQLANLRLPETPTFEEARQATWKSPVRCPDPTLSKKMASAVRTARQEGDSLGGVVECQVHGLPLGIGEPIFHALDGVLAHYLFSIPAVKGVAFGAGFEAAARRGSENNDPYHLSPTGSVQLGSNHSGGVLGGISTGAPLIFQVAIKPTPSIPHPQASVDLREQRNTTIRVTGRHDPAVVLRAPVIVEAVTAAALLDLYLAA
;
A
#
# COMPACT_ATOMS: atom_id res chain seq x y z
N MET A 1 11.50 -0.65 4.05
CA MET A 1 10.38 0.29 3.79
C MET A 1 9.86 -0.01 2.40
N SER A 2 8.61 0.30 2.06
CA SER A 2 8.11 0.06 0.71
C SER A 2 8.53 1.20 -0.23
N ASP A 3 8.87 0.86 -1.48
CA ASP A 3 9.19 1.82 -2.54
C ASP A 3 7.95 2.21 -3.37
N LEU A 4 6.75 1.87 -2.90
CA LEU A 4 5.50 2.26 -3.56
C LEU A 4 5.17 3.69 -3.18
N SER A 5 4.90 4.53 -4.18
CA SER A 5 4.32 5.85 -3.99
C SER A 5 2.87 5.88 -4.52
N ILE A 6 2.02 6.70 -3.88
CA ILE A 6 0.77 7.14 -4.49
C ILE A 6 0.98 8.56 -5.00
N VAL A 7 0.67 8.77 -6.27
CA VAL A 7 0.68 10.08 -6.93
C VAL A 7 -0.73 10.62 -6.93
N ILE A 8 -0.93 11.80 -6.35
CA ILE A 8 -2.20 12.52 -6.36
C ILE A 8 -2.09 13.72 -7.29
N ARG A 9 -3.09 13.84 -8.16
CA ARG A 9 -3.25 14.98 -9.07
C ARG A 9 -4.38 15.87 -8.59
N ARG A 10 -4.27 17.16 -8.95
CA ARG A 10 -5.32 18.14 -8.70
C ARG A 10 -6.68 17.61 -9.16
N SER A 11 -7.64 17.58 -8.24
CA SER A 11 -8.96 16.99 -8.44
C SER A 11 -9.96 17.57 -7.45
N ARG A 12 -11.24 17.21 -7.59
CA ARG A 12 -12.32 17.70 -6.76
C ARG A 12 -13.22 16.53 -6.37
N PHE A 13 -13.89 16.66 -5.24
CA PHE A 13 -14.87 15.65 -4.86
C PHE A 13 -16.07 15.63 -5.82
N GLU A 14 -16.58 14.45 -6.10
CA GLU A 14 -17.84 14.28 -6.81
C GLU A 14 -18.98 14.84 -5.95
N PRO A 15 -19.84 15.71 -6.50
CA PRO A 15 -20.88 16.38 -5.71
C PRO A 15 -21.82 15.41 -4.99
N THR A 16 -22.10 14.25 -5.57
CA THR A 16 -23.05 13.27 -5.03
C THR A 16 -22.40 12.27 -4.07
N PHE A 17 -21.09 12.37 -3.84
CA PHE A 17 -20.39 11.41 -2.99
C PHE A 17 -20.81 11.55 -1.52
N THR A 18 -21.33 10.45 -0.98
CA THR A 18 -21.65 10.30 0.44
C THR A 18 -20.78 9.20 1.03
N LEU A 19 -20.07 9.54 2.10
CA LEU A 19 -19.20 8.61 2.82
C LEU A 19 -19.84 8.20 4.15
N ALA A 20 -19.97 6.89 4.36
CA ALA A 20 -20.12 6.34 5.69
C ALA A 20 -18.77 6.38 6.39
N VAL A 21 -18.64 7.22 7.42
CA VAL A 21 -17.37 7.40 8.14
C VAL A 21 -17.00 6.07 8.81
N PRO A 22 -15.75 5.59 8.68
CA PRO A 22 -15.32 4.35 9.33
C PRO A 22 -15.46 4.46 10.86
N PRO A 23 -15.68 3.35 11.57
CA PRO A 23 -15.84 3.34 13.01
C PRO A 23 -14.62 3.86 13.79
N SER A 24 -14.85 4.35 15.00
CA SER A 24 -13.81 4.92 15.86
C SER A 24 -12.81 3.87 16.35
N LYS A 25 -11.52 4.09 16.02
CA LYS A 25 -10.40 3.30 16.54
C LYS A 25 -10.35 3.31 18.07
N SER A 26 -10.55 4.50 18.65
CA SER A 26 -10.42 4.71 20.10
C SER A 26 -11.55 4.04 20.89
N GLU A 27 -12.77 4.08 20.37
CA GLU A 27 -13.90 3.33 20.92
C GLU A 27 -13.69 1.83 20.77
N THR A 28 -13.22 1.38 19.60
CA THR A 28 -12.97 -0.04 19.33
C THR A 28 -11.99 -0.67 20.33
N HIS A 29 -10.86 -0.01 20.62
CA HIS A 29 -9.93 -0.50 21.65
C HIS A 29 -10.61 -0.67 23.01
N ARG A 30 -11.39 0.33 23.44
CA ARG A 30 -12.07 0.32 24.75
C ARG A 30 -13.15 -0.76 24.78
N ALA A 31 -13.93 -0.89 23.71
CA ALA A 31 -14.94 -1.92 23.58
C ALA A 31 -14.34 -3.33 23.65
N PHE A 32 -13.22 -3.58 22.95
CA PHE A 32 -12.52 -4.86 23.02
C PHE A 32 -11.97 -5.15 24.42
N ILE A 33 -11.35 -4.17 25.08
CA ILE A 33 -10.84 -4.33 26.44
C ILE A 33 -11.98 -4.61 27.43
N CYS A 34 -13.05 -3.82 27.38
CA CYS A 34 -14.25 -4.03 28.21
C CYS A 34 -14.88 -5.39 27.96
N ALA A 35 -15.03 -5.79 26.70
CA ALA A 35 -15.59 -7.10 26.33
C ALA A 35 -14.74 -8.27 26.85
N ALA A 36 -13.41 -8.15 26.79
CA ALA A 36 -12.50 -9.18 27.30
C ALA A 36 -12.43 -9.24 28.84
N LEU A 37 -12.64 -8.11 29.52
CA LEU A 37 -12.70 -8.06 30.99
C LEU A 37 -14.06 -8.51 31.54
N ALA A 38 -15.12 -8.47 30.73
CA ALA A 38 -16.46 -8.81 31.15
C ALA A 38 -16.64 -10.31 31.46
N SER A 39 -17.54 -10.61 32.40
CA SER A 39 -17.89 -12.01 32.71
C SER A 39 -18.87 -12.62 31.69
N GLY A 40 -19.74 -11.81 31.10
CA GLY A 40 -20.76 -12.24 30.13
C GLY A 40 -20.25 -12.30 28.70
N ARG A 41 -21.07 -12.89 27.81
CA ARG A 41 -20.84 -12.83 26.34
C ARG A 41 -21.12 -11.40 25.86
N VAL A 42 -20.20 -10.83 25.07
CA VAL A 42 -20.31 -9.45 24.58
C VAL A 42 -20.11 -9.39 23.07
N ARG A 43 -21.00 -8.68 22.38
CA ARG A 43 -20.88 -8.39 20.94
C ARG A 43 -20.38 -6.96 20.75
N VAL A 44 -19.35 -6.78 19.92
CA VAL A 44 -18.89 -5.47 19.49
C VAL A 44 -19.27 -5.30 18.02
N VAL A 45 -20.25 -4.45 17.76
CA VAL A 45 -20.85 -4.22 16.45
C VAL A 45 -20.21 -3.01 15.78
N ASN A 46 -19.90 -3.18 14.49
CA ASN A 46 -19.18 -2.22 13.66
C ASN A 46 -17.82 -1.79 14.22
N PRO A 47 -16.95 -2.69 14.75
CA PRO A 47 -15.63 -2.29 15.21
C PRO A 47 -14.75 -1.91 14.01
N LEU A 48 -13.79 -1.01 14.24
CA LEU A 48 -12.74 -0.76 13.26
C LEU A 48 -11.73 -1.90 13.31
N LEU A 49 -11.60 -2.69 12.24
CA LEU A 49 -10.52 -3.65 12.07
C LEU A 49 -9.39 -2.99 11.27
N CYS A 50 -8.35 -2.58 11.99
CA CYS A 50 -7.14 -1.94 11.46
C CYS A 50 -5.91 -2.48 12.21
N GLU A 51 -4.68 -2.18 11.76
CA GLU A 51 -3.45 -2.77 12.34
C GLU A 51 -3.41 -2.62 13.87
N ASP A 52 -3.79 -1.47 14.43
CA ASP A 52 -3.78 -1.23 15.88
C ASP A 52 -4.84 -2.05 16.64
N THR A 53 -6.06 -2.15 16.11
CA THR A 53 -7.17 -2.83 16.80
C THR A 53 -7.11 -4.35 16.62
N GLU A 54 -6.61 -4.84 15.49
CA GLU A 54 -6.27 -6.25 15.27
C GLU A 54 -5.15 -6.69 16.23
N VAL A 55 -4.12 -5.86 16.41
CA VAL A 55 -3.07 -6.10 17.40
C VAL A 55 -3.64 -6.13 18.83
N THR A 56 -4.65 -5.32 19.12
CA THR A 56 -5.34 -5.38 20.42
C THR A 56 -6.14 -6.66 20.57
N LEU A 57 -6.85 -7.08 19.52
CA LEU A 57 -7.66 -8.29 19.52
C LEU A 57 -6.79 -9.56 19.67
N ASP A 58 -5.66 -9.63 18.96
CA ASP A 58 -4.65 -10.68 19.11
C ASP A 58 -4.06 -10.67 20.53
N ALA A 59 -3.65 -9.51 21.05
CA ALA A 59 -3.12 -9.38 22.40
C ALA A 59 -4.11 -9.87 23.47
N LEU A 60 -5.40 -9.53 23.34
CA LEU A 60 -6.45 -10.01 24.24
C LEU A 60 -6.65 -11.53 24.11
N GLY A 61 -6.59 -12.07 22.90
CA GLY A 61 -6.63 -13.52 22.67
C GLY A 61 -5.49 -14.24 23.39
N ARG A 62 -4.26 -13.69 23.29
CA ARG A 62 -3.08 -14.19 23.99
C ARG A 62 -3.12 -14.00 25.51
N LEU A 63 -3.98 -13.12 26.02
CA LEU A 63 -4.25 -12.96 27.44
C LEU A 63 -5.39 -13.86 27.94
N GLY A 64 -5.94 -14.73 27.09
CA GLY A 64 -6.95 -15.73 27.45
C GLY A 64 -8.37 -15.40 27.00
N ALA A 65 -8.59 -14.32 26.24
CA ALA A 65 -9.90 -14.06 25.65
C ALA A 65 -10.19 -15.03 24.50
N SER A 66 -11.46 -15.40 24.34
CA SER A 66 -11.92 -16.13 23.15
C SER A 66 -12.89 -15.24 22.38
N TRP A 67 -12.64 -15.06 21.09
CA TRP A 67 -13.45 -14.20 20.23
C TRP A 67 -13.62 -14.81 18.83
N GLU A 68 -14.68 -14.41 18.14
CA GLU A 68 -14.99 -14.77 16.76
C GLU A 68 -15.40 -13.52 15.96
N ILE A 69 -15.08 -13.49 14.66
CA ILE A 69 -15.51 -12.42 13.75
C ILE A 69 -16.58 -12.97 12.82
N SER A 70 -17.72 -12.29 12.73
CA SER A 70 -18.79 -12.61 11.80
C SER A 70 -19.37 -11.32 11.21
N GLY A 71 -19.23 -11.13 9.90
CA GLY A 71 -19.60 -9.88 9.23
C GLY A 71 -18.94 -8.64 9.88
N ASP A 72 -19.76 -7.66 10.25
CA ASP A 72 -19.33 -6.43 10.95
C ASP A 72 -19.36 -6.57 12.49
N THR A 73 -19.29 -7.78 13.05
CA THR A 73 -19.34 -8.00 14.51
C THR A 73 -18.16 -8.85 14.99
N VAL A 74 -17.55 -8.44 16.09
CA VAL A 74 -16.62 -9.27 16.88
C VAL A 74 -17.33 -9.71 18.15
N THR A 75 -17.42 -11.02 18.39
CA THR A 75 -18.12 -11.57 19.55
C THR A 75 -17.11 -12.18 20.51
N PHE A 76 -17.08 -11.70 21.76
CA PHE A 76 -16.30 -12.27 22.84
C PHE A 76 -17.14 -13.30 23.60
N ALA A 77 -16.57 -14.49 23.82
CA ALA A 77 -17.20 -15.53 24.64
C ALA A 77 -17.26 -15.11 26.11
N ALA A 78 -18.16 -15.72 26.88
CA ALA A 78 -18.26 -15.46 28.31
C ALA A 78 -16.98 -15.87 29.06
N GLY A 79 -16.62 -15.08 30.08
CA GLY A 79 -15.50 -15.28 31.00
C GLY A 79 -14.37 -14.26 30.84
N SER A 80 -13.97 -13.67 31.97
CA SER A 80 -12.97 -12.61 32.03
C SER A 80 -11.55 -13.13 31.79
N ILE A 81 -10.73 -12.35 31.09
CA ILE A 81 -9.28 -12.63 30.97
C ILE A 81 -8.56 -12.65 32.32
N VAL A 82 -9.09 -11.98 33.35
CA VAL A 82 -8.51 -12.00 34.70
C VAL A 82 -8.54 -13.40 35.30
N ASP A 83 -9.58 -14.18 34.98
CA ASP A 83 -9.77 -15.55 35.46
C ASP A 83 -9.07 -16.60 34.58
N ARG A 84 -8.53 -16.18 33.43
CA ARG A 84 -8.06 -17.07 32.35
C ARG A 84 -6.64 -16.78 31.88
N ILE A 85 -5.87 -16.01 32.64
CA ILE A 85 -4.56 -15.59 32.15
C ILE A 85 -3.62 -16.79 31.97
N PRO A 86 -2.87 -16.88 30.86
CA PRO A 86 -1.91 -17.96 30.70
C PRO A 86 -0.67 -17.78 31.58
N THR A 87 0.00 -18.90 31.87
CA THR A 87 1.30 -18.91 32.56
C THR A 87 2.37 -18.14 31.81
N LEU A 88 2.36 -18.20 30.47
CA LEU A 88 3.29 -17.51 29.58
C LEU A 88 2.54 -16.99 28.34
N ALA A 89 2.75 -15.73 27.99
CA ALA A 89 2.25 -15.14 26.75
C ALA A 89 3.29 -14.21 26.10
N HIS A 90 3.27 -14.16 24.76
CA HIS A 90 4.10 -13.27 23.96
C HIS A 90 3.21 -12.35 23.13
N ILE A 91 3.17 -11.07 23.47
CA ILE A 91 2.37 -10.04 22.80
C ILE A 91 3.30 -9.18 21.94
N ASP A 92 3.04 -9.15 20.63
CA ASP A 92 3.64 -8.17 19.73
C ASP A 92 2.68 -6.98 19.58
N CYS A 93 3.06 -5.82 20.12
CA CYS A 93 2.28 -4.60 20.02
C CYS A 93 2.46 -3.87 18.68
N ALA A 94 3.27 -4.40 17.75
CA ALA A 94 3.61 -3.75 16.49
C ALA A 94 3.99 -2.27 16.71
N SER A 95 3.22 -1.33 16.15
CA SER A 95 3.39 0.13 16.35
C SER A 95 2.33 0.76 17.28
N SER A 96 1.47 -0.06 17.88
CA SER A 96 0.27 0.37 18.61
C SER A 96 0.58 0.76 20.06
N ALA A 97 0.72 2.06 20.30
CA ALA A 97 0.88 2.58 21.65
C ALA A 97 -0.37 2.39 22.52
N SER A 98 -1.56 2.40 21.93
CA SER A 98 -2.82 2.15 22.63
C SER A 98 -2.84 0.75 23.23
N THR A 99 -2.48 -0.26 22.43
CA THR A 99 -2.42 -1.66 22.89
C THR A 99 -1.43 -1.80 24.04
N LEU A 100 -0.19 -1.35 23.86
CA LEU A 100 0.83 -1.44 24.92
C LEU A 100 0.39 -0.75 26.20
N ARG A 101 0.01 0.54 26.12
CA ARG A 101 -0.22 1.37 27.32
C ARG A 101 -1.50 1.03 28.05
N MET A 102 -2.52 0.52 27.36
CA MET A 102 -3.78 0.11 27.99
C MET A 102 -3.72 -1.33 28.53
N LEU A 103 -3.02 -2.25 27.86
CA LEU A 103 -2.95 -3.64 28.29
C LEU A 103 -1.83 -3.91 29.31
N LEU A 104 -0.74 -3.12 29.31
CA LEU A 104 0.35 -3.33 30.26
C LEU A 104 -0.10 -3.24 31.73
N PRO A 105 -0.94 -2.27 32.16
CA PRO A 105 -1.46 -2.24 33.52
C PRO A 105 -2.36 -3.43 33.84
N ILE A 106 -3.19 -3.87 32.88
CA ILE A 106 -4.08 -5.03 33.06
C ILE A 106 -3.24 -6.31 33.23
N ALA A 107 -2.25 -6.51 32.36
CA ALA A 107 -1.29 -7.60 32.46
C ALA A 107 -0.54 -7.62 33.81
N ALA A 108 -0.25 -6.44 34.37
CA ALA A 108 0.37 -6.32 35.69
C ALA A 108 -0.56 -6.71 36.85
N VAL A 109 -1.87 -6.70 36.66
CA VAL A 109 -2.85 -7.23 37.63
C VAL A 109 -2.99 -8.74 37.51
N CYS A 110 -3.26 -9.22 36.29
CA CYS A 110 -3.81 -10.56 36.08
C CYS A 110 -2.83 -11.71 36.39
N GLY A 111 -1.51 -11.46 36.43
CA GLY A 111 -0.50 -12.50 36.74
C GLY A 111 0.12 -13.15 35.50
N GLY A 112 0.81 -14.28 35.66
CA GLY A 112 1.57 -14.94 34.59
C GLY A 112 2.87 -14.22 34.21
N ARG A 113 3.63 -14.77 33.26
CA ARG A 113 4.82 -14.13 32.66
C ARG A 113 4.49 -13.67 31.25
N ILE A 114 4.39 -12.36 31.04
CA ILE A 114 3.93 -11.78 29.76
C ILE A 114 5.04 -10.96 29.13
N HIS A 115 5.39 -11.31 27.90
CA HIS A 115 6.42 -10.66 27.12
C HIS A 115 5.78 -9.67 26.15
N PHE A 116 6.06 -8.38 26.31
CA PHE A 116 5.66 -7.34 25.37
C PHE A 116 6.81 -7.00 24.44
N SER A 117 6.55 -7.03 23.13
CA SER A 117 7.47 -6.61 22.07
C SER A 117 6.80 -5.59 21.15
N GLY A 118 7.56 -4.97 20.25
CA GLY A 118 7.03 -4.03 19.28
C GLY A 118 8.12 -3.45 18.37
N ARG A 119 7.69 -2.66 17.39
CA ARG A 119 8.57 -2.06 16.38
C ARG A 119 9.44 -0.94 16.98
N PRO A 120 10.58 -0.59 16.35
CA PRO A 120 11.48 0.45 16.87
C PRO A 120 10.84 1.82 17.07
N ASP A 121 9.82 2.18 16.28
CA ASP A 121 9.09 3.44 16.43
C ASP A 121 8.23 3.47 17.70
N LEU A 122 7.68 2.33 18.12
CA LEU A 122 6.94 2.22 19.37
C LEU A 122 7.88 2.26 20.59
N ALA A 123 9.04 1.60 20.50
CA ALA A 123 10.03 1.55 21.58
C ALA A 123 10.59 2.94 21.97
N ARG A 124 10.59 3.90 21.03
CA ARG A 124 11.02 5.30 21.28
C ARG A 124 9.96 6.15 21.96
N ARG A 125 8.70 5.70 22.02
CA ARG A 125 7.61 6.49 22.59
C ARG A 125 7.65 6.43 24.13
N PRO A 126 7.24 7.49 24.83
CA PRO A 126 7.26 7.51 26.29
C PRO A 126 6.48 6.34 26.90
N ILE A 127 7.09 5.65 27.87
CA ILE A 127 6.46 4.60 28.68
C ILE A 127 6.92 4.63 30.14
N THR A 128 8.09 5.23 30.41
CA THR A 128 8.74 5.26 31.73
C THR A 128 7.82 5.68 32.88
N PRO A 129 7.01 6.76 32.80
CA PRO A 129 6.13 7.15 33.91
C PRO A 129 5.14 6.05 34.29
N LEU A 130 4.62 5.32 33.30
CA LEU A 130 3.73 4.18 33.55
C LEU A 130 4.47 3.02 34.24
N LEU A 131 5.69 2.70 33.79
CA LEU A 131 6.50 1.63 34.37
C LEU A 131 6.87 1.91 35.83
N GLU A 132 7.25 3.15 36.13
CA GLU A 132 7.61 3.59 37.49
C GLU A 132 6.42 3.49 38.43
N VAL A 133 5.25 3.98 38.01
CA VAL A 133 4.02 3.86 38.79
C VAL A 133 3.67 2.41 39.06
N LEU A 134 3.65 1.55 38.04
CA LEU A 134 3.32 0.14 38.22
C LEU A 134 4.29 -0.55 39.19
N ARG A 135 5.61 -0.32 39.04
CA ARG A 135 6.65 -0.87 39.93
C ARG A 135 6.50 -0.39 41.37
N SER A 136 6.27 0.91 41.55
CA SER A 136 6.10 1.51 42.90
C SER A 136 4.91 0.92 43.66
N LYS A 137 3.96 0.30 42.94
CA LYS A 137 2.76 -0.36 43.49
C LYS A 137 2.80 -1.88 43.37
N GLY A 138 4.01 -2.46 43.33
CA GLY A 138 4.25 -3.89 43.47
C GLY A 138 4.39 -4.68 42.16
N ALA A 139 4.17 -4.06 41.00
CA ALA A 139 4.28 -4.79 39.73
C ALA A 139 5.74 -5.20 39.45
N ARG A 140 5.96 -6.48 39.16
CA ARG A 140 7.26 -7.01 38.74
C ARG A 140 7.42 -6.85 37.24
N ILE A 141 8.18 -5.83 36.82
CA ILE A 141 8.41 -5.51 35.40
C ILE A 141 9.91 -5.40 35.11
N ARG A 142 10.41 -6.19 34.16
CA ARG A 142 11.80 -6.12 33.66
C ARG A 142 11.86 -5.33 32.34
N GLY A 143 12.92 -4.53 32.18
CA GLY A 143 13.15 -3.66 31.02
C GLY A 143 12.70 -2.21 31.25
N THR A 144 13.39 -1.24 30.66
CA THR A 144 13.07 0.21 30.76
C THR A 144 12.32 0.74 29.54
N SER A 145 12.35 -0.02 28.45
CA SER A 145 11.59 0.16 27.21
C SER A 145 11.22 -1.22 26.65
N LEU A 146 10.48 -1.28 25.54
CA LEU A 146 10.30 -2.54 24.82
C LEU A 146 11.67 -3.14 24.41
N PRO A 147 11.85 -4.47 24.47
CA PRO A 147 10.89 -5.46 24.99
C PRO A 147 10.78 -5.45 26.52
N LEU A 148 9.57 -5.72 27.04
CA LEU A 148 9.25 -5.75 28.48
C LEU A 148 8.80 -7.15 28.92
N ILE A 149 9.10 -7.52 30.16
CA ILE A 149 8.55 -8.74 30.79
C ILE A 149 7.76 -8.33 32.04
N VAL A 150 6.49 -8.73 32.12
CA VAL A 150 5.58 -8.44 33.23
C VAL A 150 5.24 -9.74 33.96
N GLU A 151 5.45 -9.78 35.27
CA GLU A 151 5.24 -10.97 36.14
C GLU A 151 4.18 -10.71 37.24
N GLY A 152 3.17 -9.88 36.94
CA GLY A 152 2.07 -9.50 37.84
C GLY A 152 2.49 -8.63 39.03
N GLY A 153 1.63 -8.55 40.05
CA GLY A 153 1.92 -7.93 41.35
C GLY A 153 1.44 -6.49 41.53
N PHE A 154 0.72 -5.92 40.57
CA PHE A 154 0.17 -4.56 40.72
C PHE A 154 -0.98 -4.54 41.73
N LEU A 155 -0.79 -3.85 42.86
CA LEU A 155 -1.74 -3.84 43.99
C LEU A 155 -2.66 -2.61 44.03
N GLY A 156 -2.37 -1.56 43.25
CA GLY A 156 -3.11 -0.29 43.29
C GLY A 156 -2.69 0.65 44.44
N GLY A 157 -3.61 1.48 44.93
CA GLY A 157 -3.41 2.44 46.03
C GLY A 157 -3.25 3.91 45.59
N ALA A 158 -2.54 4.73 46.38
CA ALA A 158 -2.34 6.15 46.07
C ALA A 158 -1.33 6.34 44.93
N ILE A 159 -1.75 6.86 43.79
CA ILE A 159 -0.95 6.96 42.56
C ILE A 159 -0.85 8.42 42.13
N GLU A 160 0.34 8.82 41.72
CA GLU A 160 0.58 10.11 41.06
C GLU A 160 1.02 9.87 39.62
N MET A 161 0.42 10.58 38.67
CA MET A 161 0.70 10.39 37.24
C MET A 161 0.77 11.72 36.51
N PRO A 162 1.86 12.02 35.77
CA PRO A 162 1.87 13.16 34.85
C PRO A 162 0.84 12.95 33.73
N ALA A 163 0.01 13.96 33.51
CA ALA A 163 -1.11 13.92 32.56
C ALA A 163 -0.87 14.70 31.27
N ASP A 164 0.31 15.33 31.13
CA ASP A 164 0.77 16.10 29.97
C ASP A 164 1.55 15.26 28.94
N VAL A 165 1.91 14.02 29.28
CA VAL A 165 2.60 13.08 28.38
C VAL A 165 1.61 12.39 27.43
N THR A 166 0.67 11.61 27.97
CA THR A 166 -0.36 10.91 27.19
C THR A 166 -1.52 10.46 28.08
N SER A 167 -2.76 10.66 27.61
CA SER A 167 -3.97 10.18 28.30
C SER A 167 -4.05 8.65 28.37
N GLN A 168 -3.33 7.93 27.50
CA GLN A 168 -3.34 6.47 27.45
C GLN A 168 -2.82 5.80 28.73
N PHE A 169 -1.89 6.45 29.45
CA PHE A 169 -1.41 5.93 30.74
C PHE A 169 -2.55 5.91 31.77
N ILE A 170 -3.28 7.02 31.85
CA ILE A 170 -4.43 7.17 32.75
C ILE A 170 -5.53 6.18 32.34
N SER A 171 -5.85 6.09 31.05
CA SER A 171 -6.84 5.12 30.57
C SER A 171 -6.48 3.67 30.92
N GLY A 172 -5.21 3.26 30.76
CA GLY A 172 -4.76 1.93 31.13
C GLY A 172 -4.87 1.66 32.63
N LEU A 173 -4.48 2.64 33.45
CA LEU A 173 -4.66 2.54 34.91
C LEU A 173 -6.13 2.45 35.30
N LEU A 174 -7.03 3.22 34.68
CA LEU A 174 -8.46 3.15 34.98
C LEU A 174 -9.11 1.81 34.61
N PHE A 175 -8.59 1.09 33.62
CA PHE A 175 -9.01 -0.29 33.37
C PHE A 175 -8.47 -1.28 34.41
N ALA A 176 -7.25 -1.06 34.91
CA ALA A 176 -6.57 -2.00 35.81
C ALA A 176 -6.94 -1.81 37.28
N LEU A 177 -7.04 -0.57 37.78
CA LEU A 177 -7.30 -0.27 39.19
C LEU A 177 -8.55 -0.93 39.77
N PRO A 178 -9.71 -1.00 39.06
CA PRO A 178 -10.88 -1.71 39.56
C PRO A 178 -10.62 -3.19 39.87
N LEU A 179 -9.66 -3.80 39.16
CA LEU A 179 -9.29 -5.21 39.30
C LEU A 179 -8.29 -5.45 40.44
N THR A 180 -7.66 -4.41 40.97
CA THR A 180 -6.68 -4.54 42.05
C THR A 180 -7.34 -4.66 43.43
N PRO A 181 -6.67 -5.25 44.43
CA PRO A 181 -7.20 -5.32 45.79
C PRO A 181 -7.42 -3.94 46.43
N ASN A 182 -6.52 -2.97 46.20
CA ASN A 182 -6.58 -1.67 46.87
C ASN A 182 -7.29 -0.59 46.07
N GLY A 183 -7.76 -0.88 44.86
CA GLY A 183 -8.29 0.14 43.96
C GLY A 183 -7.24 1.21 43.64
N GLY A 184 -7.66 2.47 43.51
CA GLY A 184 -6.73 3.57 43.31
C GLY A 184 -7.27 4.94 43.72
N ASN A 185 -6.40 5.76 44.30
CA ASN A 185 -6.58 7.21 44.38
C ASN A 185 -5.53 7.84 43.46
N LEU A 186 -5.94 8.15 42.23
CA LEU A 186 -5.08 8.66 41.17
C LEU A 186 -5.14 10.18 41.13
N ARG A 187 -4.03 10.84 41.47
CA ARG A 187 -3.85 12.30 41.36
C ARG A 187 -3.01 12.61 40.12
N LEU A 188 -3.48 13.52 39.27
CA LEU A 188 -2.69 14.03 38.17
C LEU A 188 -1.71 15.10 38.67
N THR A 189 -0.45 15.04 38.26
CA THR A 189 0.60 15.97 38.72
C THR A 189 0.85 17.13 37.76
N THR A 190 0.30 17.05 36.55
CA THR A 190 0.39 18.07 35.51
C THR A 190 -0.98 18.24 34.87
N HIS A 191 -1.17 19.32 34.10
CA HIS A 191 -2.44 19.57 33.43
C HIS A 191 -2.79 18.45 32.44
N LEU A 192 -4.03 17.98 32.50
CA LEU A 192 -4.54 16.94 31.62
C LEU A 192 -4.56 17.39 30.16
N VAL A 193 -3.91 16.60 29.30
CA VAL A 193 -4.04 16.72 27.84
C VAL A 193 -4.88 15.59 27.27
N SER A 194 -5.53 15.82 26.13
CA SER A 194 -6.38 14.81 25.49
C SER A 194 -7.53 14.34 26.42
N ARG A 195 -8.10 15.27 27.19
CA ARG A 195 -9.22 15.02 28.12
C ARG A 195 -10.38 14.22 27.48
N PRO A 196 -10.79 14.45 26.22
CA PRO A 196 -11.89 13.70 25.61
C PRO A 196 -11.66 12.19 25.55
N TYR A 197 -10.41 11.73 25.39
CA TYR A 197 -10.11 10.29 25.40
C TYR A 197 -10.25 9.67 26.79
N LEU A 198 -10.05 10.46 27.84
CA LEU A 198 -10.27 10.01 29.21
C LEU A 198 -11.77 9.89 29.52
N VAL A 199 -12.56 10.89 29.10
CA VAL A 199 -14.03 10.86 29.18
C VAL A 199 -14.56 9.60 28.49
N LEU A 200 -14.06 9.29 27.30
CA LEU A 200 -14.41 8.07 26.59
C LEU A 200 -14.08 6.80 27.38
N THR A 201 -12.95 6.76 28.11
CA THR A 201 -12.65 5.62 28.99
C THR A 201 -13.65 5.50 30.12
N LEU A 202 -14.01 6.62 30.77
CA LEU A 202 -14.97 6.63 31.88
C LEU A 202 -16.36 6.15 31.43
N GLU A 203 -16.84 6.58 30.26
CA GLU A 203 -18.12 6.12 29.71
C GLU A 203 -18.15 4.61 29.48
N PHE A 204 -17.07 4.03 28.94
CA PHE A 204 -16.97 2.58 28.74
C PHE A 204 -16.91 1.81 30.07
N LEU A 205 -16.22 2.36 31.08
CA LEU A 205 -16.19 1.80 32.43
C LEU A 205 -17.56 1.85 33.10
N GLU A 206 -18.25 2.99 33.02
CA GLU A 206 -19.61 3.17 33.55
C GLU A 206 -20.59 2.19 32.92
N ARG A 207 -20.54 2.04 31.58
CA ARG A 207 -21.34 1.03 30.86
C ARG A 207 -21.05 -0.40 31.31
N CYS A 208 -19.87 -0.67 31.85
CA CYS A 208 -19.49 -1.97 32.42
C CYS A 208 -19.81 -2.08 33.93
N GLY A 209 -20.59 -1.16 34.50
CA GLY A 209 -20.90 -1.14 35.93
C GLY A 209 -19.71 -0.78 36.83
N VAL A 210 -18.58 -0.33 36.27
CA VAL A 210 -17.39 0.04 37.04
C VAL A 210 -17.55 1.45 37.58
N LYS A 211 -17.44 1.58 38.90
CA LYS A 211 -17.53 2.86 39.61
C LYS A 211 -16.18 3.55 39.61
N VAL A 212 -16.17 4.79 39.12
CA VAL A 212 -15.03 5.70 39.20
C VAL A 212 -15.54 7.06 39.68
N GLY A 213 -15.18 7.43 40.90
CA GLY A 213 -15.35 8.81 41.38
C GLY A 213 -14.33 9.71 40.68
N HIS A 214 -14.76 10.86 40.19
CA HIS A 214 -13.87 11.85 39.58
C HIS A 214 -14.21 13.22 40.14
N SER A 215 -13.19 13.94 40.61
CA SER A 215 -13.30 15.35 40.97
C SER A 215 -12.58 16.18 39.90
N PRO A 216 -13.32 16.80 38.96
CA PRO A 216 -12.74 17.59 37.88
C PRO A 216 -11.94 18.81 38.37
N GLU A 217 -12.26 19.33 39.55
CA GLU A 217 -11.60 20.51 40.14
C GLU A 217 -10.28 20.16 40.83
N GLU A 218 -10.10 18.90 41.23
CA GLU A 218 -8.91 18.44 41.95
C GLU A 218 -7.99 17.54 41.10
N ASP A 219 -8.34 17.28 39.84
CA ASP A 219 -7.64 16.35 38.94
C ASP A 219 -7.39 14.98 39.61
N LYS A 220 -8.42 14.46 40.30
CA LYS A 220 -8.37 13.21 41.07
C LYS A 220 -9.41 12.20 40.61
N PHE A 221 -9.01 10.92 40.57
CA PHE A 221 -9.87 9.76 40.32
C PHE A 221 -9.81 8.81 41.50
N MET A 222 -10.98 8.43 42.02
CA MET A 222 -11.16 7.45 43.09
C MET A 222 -11.79 6.20 42.50
N VAL A 223 -11.05 5.11 42.49
CA VAL A 223 -11.46 3.83 41.91
C VAL A 223 -11.49 2.78 43.00
N PRO A 224 -12.67 2.28 43.44
CA PRO A 224 -12.75 1.15 44.35
C PRO A 224 -12.08 -0.11 43.77
N GLY A 225 -11.40 -0.89 44.60
CA GLY A 225 -10.80 -2.16 44.22
C GLY A 225 -11.79 -3.33 44.23
N GLY A 226 -11.38 -4.48 43.67
CA GLY A 226 -12.16 -5.72 43.66
C GLY A 226 -13.48 -5.67 42.87
N GLN A 227 -13.61 -4.71 41.94
CA GLN A 227 -14.77 -4.59 41.07
C GLN A 227 -14.73 -5.64 39.94
N ARG A 228 -15.91 -6.01 39.45
CA ARG A 228 -16.08 -6.85 38.26
C ARG A 228 -16.63 -6.03 37.11
N PHE A 229 -16.27 -6.42 35.88
CA PHE A 229 -16.79 -5.79 34.68
C PHE A 229 -18.08 -6.51 34.26
N GLU A 230 -19.19 -5.80 34.30
CA GLU A 230 -20.51 -6.23 33.86
C GLU A 230 -20.91 -5.42 32.61
N ALA A 231 -20.36 -5.83 31.46
CA ALA A 231 -20.63 -5.17 30.20
C ALA A 231 -22.06 -5.41 29.69
N PRO A 232 -22.62 -4.49 28.88
CA PRO A 232 -23.83 -4.76 28.12
C PRO A 232 -23.61 -5.92 27.15
N ALA A 233 -24.71 -6.54 26.70
CA ALA A 233 -24.65 -7.58 25.67
C ALA A 233 -24.05 -7.07 24.35
N GLU A 234 -24.13 -5.77 24.08
CA GLU A 234 -23.65 -5.15 22.85
C GLU A 234 -22.98 -3.78 23.06
N PHE A 235 -21.82 -3.59 22.41
CA PHE A 235 -21.20 -2.30 22.14
C PHE A 235 -21.32 -1.97 20.65
N SER A 236 -22.11 -0.98 20.28
CA SER A 236 -22.12 -0.44 18.90
C SER A 236 -21.12 0.71 18.78
N ILE A 237 -20.22 0.65 17.80
CA ILE A 237 -19.18 1.67 17.59
C ILE A 237 -19.61 2.68 16.53
N CYS A 238 -19.52 3.97 16.87
CA CYS A 238 -19.90 5.04 15.97
C CYS A 238 -18.72 5.49 15.08
N GLY A 239 -19.00 6.32 14.06
CA GLY A 239 -17.98 6.84 13.15
C GLY A 239 -16.85 7.61 13.87
N ASP A 240 -15.63 7.48 13.35
CA ASP A 240 -14.43 8.14 13.84
C ASP A 240 -14.41 9.62 13.45
N TRP A 241 -14.53 10.51 14.43
CA TRP A 241 -14.44 11.96 14.17
C TRP A 241 -13.07 12.38 13.65
N SER A 242 -12.02 11.65 14.03
CA SER A 242 -10.66 11.87 13.54
C SER A 242 -10.53 11.60 12.03
N SER A 243 -11.21 10.56 11.53
CA SER A 243 -11.26 10.23 10.11
C SER A 243 -12.24 11.14 9.35
N ALA A 244 -13.39 11.48 9.96
CA ALA A 244 -14.31 12.47 9.41
C ALA A 244 -13.65 13.82 9.18
N ALA A 245 -12.75 14.24 10.07
CA ALA A 245 -12.02 15.51 9.93
C ALA A 245 -11.25 15.61 8.60
N VAL A 246 -10.66 14.51 8.11
CA VAL A 246 -9.95 14.47 6.82
C VAL A 246 -10.89 14.89 5.68
N TRP A 247 -12.09 14.32 5.69
CA TRP A 247 -13.10 14.54 4.67
C TRP A 247 -13.78 15.89 4.79
N LEU A 248 -14.06 16.37 6.00
CA LEU A 248 -14.60 17.71 6.22
C LEU A 248 -13.61 18.78 5.76
N ALA A 249 -12.33 18.64 6.11
CA ALA A 249 -11.27 19.51 5.61
C ALA A 249 -11.18 19.44 4.07
N GLY A 250 -11.21 18.22 3.51
CA GLY A 250 -11.27 18.02 2.07
C GLY A 250 -12.47 18.72 1.41
N GLY A 251 -13.67 18.66 1.99
CA GLY A 251 -14.87 19.25 1.43
C GLY A 251 -14.79 20.77 1.33
N VAL A 252 -14.17 21.38 2.34
CA VAL A 252 -13.91 22.82 2.40
C VAL A 252 -12.79 23.26 1.44
N LEU A 253 -11.83 22.38 1.14
CA LEU A 253 -10.67 22.71 0.30
C LEU A 253 -10.84 22.32 -1.19
N ALA A 254 -11.24 21.07 -1.43
CA ALA A 254 -11.30 20.36 -2.70
C ALA A 254 -12.75 20.12 -3.20
N GLY A 255 -13.71 20.95 -2.76
CA GLY A 255 -15.13 20.84 -3.11
C GLY A 255 -15.43 20.78 -4.63
N PRO A 256 -16.69 20.54 -5.03
CA PRO A 256 -17.83 21.36 -4.59
C PRO A 256 -18.48 20.98 -3.25
N GLN A 257 -18.62 19.70 -2.90
CA GLN A 257 -19.16 19.27 -1.61
C GLN A 257 -18.77 17.83 -1.27
N ILE A 258 -18.92 17.46 0.00
CA ILE A 258 -18.94 16.06 0.46
C ILE A 258 -19.95 15.90 1.59
N SER A 259 -20.64 14.76 1.60
CA SER A 259 -21.62 14.39 2.63
C SER A 259 -21.10 13.23 3.48
N LEU A 260 -21.15 13.35 4.80
CA LEU A 260 -20.74 12.32 5.75
C LEU A 260 -21.94 11.76 6.52
N CYS A 261 -22.00 10.46 6.70
CA CYS A 261 -22.95 9.77 7.57
C CYS A 261 -22.26 8.82 8.56
N GLY A 262 -23.02 8.28 9.52
CA GLY A 262 -22.50 7.34 10.53
C GLY A 262 -21.83 7.99 11.75
N LEU A 263 -21.87 9.32 11.85
CA LEU A 263 -21.37 10.08 13.00
C LEU A 263 -22.45 10.29 14.05
N ASP A 264 -22.07 10.20 15.33
CA ASP A 264 -22.92 10.60 16.44
C ASP A 264 -22.65 12.06 16.82
N ALA A 265 -23.71 12.88 16.81
CA ALA A 265 -23.67 14.30 17.16
C ALA A 265 -23.38 14.53 18.66
N GLN A 266 -23.75 13.57 19.51
CA GLN A 266 -23.51 13.60 20.96
C GLN A 266 -22.20 12.94 21.37
N SER A 267 -21.40 12.46 20.40
CA SER A 267 -20.12 11.81 20.66
C SER A 267 -19.17 12.68 21.50
N THR A 268 -18.50 12.05 22.45
CA THR A 268 -17.45 12.65 23.29
C THR A 268 -16.06 12.53 22.69
N GLN A 269 -15.94 11.99 21.47
CA GLN A 269 -14.68 12.00 20.72
C GLN A 269 -14.19 13.45 20.53
N GLY A 270 -12.97 13.73 20.97
CA GLY A 270 -12.40 15.10 20.99
C GLY A 270 -12.32 15.75 19.60
N ASP A 271 -12.06 14.94 18.59
CA ASP A 271 -11.88 15.39 17.21
C ASP A 271 -13.19 15.92 16.58
N ARG A 272 -14.35 15.74 17.23
CA ARG A 272 -15.61 16.43 16.88
C ARG A 272 -15.46 17.95 16.85
N LYS A 273 -14.48 18.49 17.58
CA LYS A 273 -14.08 19.92 17.57
C LYS A 273 -13.71 20.43 16.17
N ILE A 274 -13.40 19.56 15.21
CA ILE A 274 -13.19 19.97 13.81
C ILE A 274 -14.37 20.79 13.25
N VAL A 275 -15.61 20.48 13.65
CA VAL A 275 -16.79 21.20 13.16
C VAL A 275 -16.77 22.66 13.61
N SER A 276 -16.54 22.91 14.89
CA SER A 276 -16.48 24.28 15.41
C SER A 276 -15.24 25.02 14.93
N LEU A 277 -14.11 24.33 14.72
CA LEU A 277 -12.92 24.93 14.12
C LEU A 277 -13.17 25.38 12.68
N LEU A 278 -13.76 24.53 11.86
CA LEU A 278 -14.12 24.88 10.48
C LEU A 278 -15.09 26.06 10.46
N GLN A 279 -16.12 26.06 11.30
CA GLN A 279 -17.04 27.19 11.44
C GLN A 279 -16.32 28.48 11.86
N ALA A 280 -15.41 28.42 12.84
CA ALA A 280 -14.61 29.56 13.28
C ALA A 280 -13.67 30.11 12.19
N MET A 281 -13.21 29.24 11.28
CA MET A 281 -12.44 29.64 10.10
C MET A 281 -13.32 30.12 8.94
N GLY A 282 -14.65 30.10 9.05
CA GLY A 282 -15.58 30.47 7.96
C GLY A 282 -15.91 29.32 7.00
N GLY A 283 -15.53 28.09 7.34
CA GLY A 283 -15.82 26.87 6.59
C GLY A 283 -17.31 26.53 6.54
N GLY A 284 -17.79 26.23 5.34
CA GLY A 284 -19.17 25.85 5.06
C GLY A 284 -19.49 24.45 5.56
N ILE A 285 -20.05 24.37 6.76
CA ILE A 285 -20.51 23.12 7.39
C ILE A 285 -22.00 23.21 7.66
N GLU A 286 -22.76 22.31 7.03
CA GLU A 286 -24.21 22.18 7.19
C GLU A 286 -24.54 20.88 7.92
N ARG A 287 -25.40 20.97 8.94
CA ARG A 287 -25.92 19.80 9.67
C ARG A 287 -27.32 19.47 9.18
N GLY A 288 -27.47 18.31 8.53
CA GLY A 288 -28.76 17.68 8.28
C GLY A 288 -29.12 16.68 9.39
N THR A 289 -30.26 16.01 9.25
CA THR A 289 -30.79 15.09 10.29
C THR A 289 -29.88 13.86 10.54
N LYS A 290 -29.21 13.35 9.50
CA LYS A 290 -28.28 12.21 9.56
C LYS A 290 -26.99 12.43 8.77
N LEU A 291 -26.82 13.63 8.23
CA LEU A 291 -25.73 13.99 7.33
C LEU A 291 -25.01 15.23 7.85
N LEU A 292 -23.69 15.21 7.72
CA LEU A 292 -22.84 16.39 7.89
C LEU A 292 -22.24 16.73 6.53
N ILE A 293 -22.51 17.92 6.02
CA ILE A 293 -22.10 18.33 4.68
C ILE A 293 -21.02 19.40 4.80
N ALA A 294 -19.91 19.21 4.09
CA ALA A 294 -18.84 20.19 3.98
C ALA A 294 -18.75 20.73 2.54
N ARG A 295 -18.66 22.05 2.42
CA ARG A 295 -18.61 22.76 1.13
C ARG A 295 -17.45 23.74 1.08
N LYS A 296 -16.94 23.93 -0.13
CA LYS A 296 -15.86 24.89 -0.37
C LYS A 296 -16.33 26.32 -0.09
N THR A 297 -15.56 27.01 0.75
CA THR A 297 -15.85 28.37 1.24
C THR A 297 -14.54 29.11 1.51
N PRO A 298 -14.51 30.45 1.43
CA PRO A 298 -13.34 31.23 1.84
C PRO A 298 -13.03 31.02 3.33
N LEU A 299 -11.77 30.75 3.64
CA LEU A 299 -11.30 30.55 5.01
C LEU A 299 -10.59 31.80 5.54
N ARG A 300 -10.65 32.02 6.86
CA ARG A 300 -9.94 33.08 7.58
C ARG A 300 -9.03 32.50 8.66
N GLY A 301 -7.88 33.13 8.84
CA GLY A 301 -6.94 32.75 9.88
C GLY A 301 -7.55 32.91 11.28
N THR A 302 -7.13 32.04 12.20
CA THR A 302 -7.69 32.01 13.56
C THR A 302 -6.66 31.51 14.58
N MET A 303 -7.04 31.50 15.86
CA MET A 303 -6.25 30.86 16.92
C MET A 303 -6.84 29.50 17.25
N VAL A 304 -6.00 28.46 17.27
CA VAL A 304 -6.40 27.09 17.54
C VAL A 304 -5.62 26.56 18.74
N ASP A 305 -6.33 26.06 19.74
CA ASP A 305 -5.74 25.32 20.84
C ASP A 305 -5.71 23.81 20.52
N ALA A 306 -4.50 23.27 20.34
CA ALA A 306 -4.27 21.87 19.98
C ALA A 306 -4.21 20.92 21.19
N ARG A 307 -4.32 21.42 22.43
CA ARG A 307 -4.12 20.63 23.67
C ARG A 307 -4.89 19.31 23.67
N ASP A 308 -6.16 19.34 23.26
CA ASP A 308 -7.07 18.18 23.28
C ASP A 308 -7.28 17.51 21.92
N ILE A 309 -6.74 18.08 20.84
CA ILE A 309 -6.96 17.65 19.45
C ILE A 309 -5.64 17.52 18.66
N PRO A 310 -4.61 16.87 19.22
CA PRO A 310 -3.30 16.76 18.56
C PRO A 310 -3.37 16.01 17.22
N ASP A 311 -4.40 15.18 17.02
CA ASP A 311 -4.57 14.38 15.80
C ASP A 311 -5.20 15.18 14.66
N LEU A 312 -5.85 16.32 14.96
CA LEU A 312 -6.38 17.25 13.97
C LEU A 312 -5.32 18.20 13.39
N VAL A 313 -4.18 18.39 14.07
CA VAL A 313 -3.19 19.42 13.72
C VAL A 313 -2.70 19.34 12.27
N PRO A 314 -2.39 18.16 11.68
CA PRO A 314 -2.02 18.08 10.26
C PRO A 314 -3.04 18.71 9.31
N LEU A 315 -4.34 18.49 9.58
CA LEU A 315 -5.43 19.01 8.74
C LEU A 315 -5.69 20.49 9.00
N VAL A 316 -5.63 20.92 10.26
CA VAL A 316 -5.77 22.34 10.62
C VAL A 316 -4.62 23.16 10.02
N ALA A 317 -3.39 22.62 10.04
CA ALA A 317 -2.25 23.25 9.40
C ALA A 317 -2.44 23.37 7.88
N LEU A 318 -2.95 22.31 7.23
CA LEU A 318 -3.32 22.36 5.81
C LEU A 318 -4.39 23.43 5.53
N LEU A 319 -5.48 23.46 6.31
CA LEU A 319 -6.55 24.47 6.20
C LEU A 319 -6.00 25.89 6.35
N ALA A 320 -5.08 26.10 7.30
CA ALA A 320 -4.43 27.38 7.54
C ALA A 320 -3.62 27.87 6.34
N THR A 321 -3.04 26.97 5.52
CA THR A 321 -2.35 27.38 4.29
C THR A 321 -3.30 28.03 3.27
N GLN A 322 -4.60 27.73 3.34
CA GLN A 322 -5.62 28.23 2.42
C GLN A 322 -6.45 29.37 3.03
N ALA A 323 -6.25 29.67 4.32
CA ALA A 323 -6.98 30.68 5.05
C ALA A 323 -6.37 32.07 4.86
N GLN A 324 -7.20 33.10 4.70
CA GLN A 324 -6.75 34.48 4.60
C GLN A 324 -6.24 34.98 5.96
N GLY A 325 -4.96 35.40 6.02
CA GLY A 325 -4.33 35.92 7.23
C GLY A 325 -3.45 34.88 7.94
N ARG A 326 -3.11 35.17 9.21
CA ARG A 326 -2.28 34.29 10.04
C ARG A 326 -3.16 33.37 10.89
N THR A 327 -2.80 32.09 10.93
CA THR A 327 -3.34 31.11 11.89
C THR A 327 -2.25 30.71 12.88
N ARG A 328 -2.57 30.72 14.17
CA ARG A 328 -1.67 30.23 15.23
C ARG A 328 -2.27 28.98 15.87
N ILE A 329 -1.56 27.87 15.81
CA ILE A 329 -1.95 26.60 16.45
C ILE A 329 -1.04 26.43 17.68
N ALA A 330 -1.57 26.66 18.89
CA ALA A 330 -0.82 26.60 20.14
C ALA A 330 -0.83 25.19 20.77
N HIS A 331 0.12 24.94 21.69
CA HIS A 331 0.32 23.69 22.44
C HIS A 331 0.67 22.48 21.56
N THR A 332 1.67 22.64 20.70
CA THR A 332 2.06 21.66 19.66
C THR A 332 3.26 20.78 20.02
N ARG A 333 3.96 21.04 21.13
CA ARG A 333 5.19 20.36 21.58
C ARG A 333 5.02 18.85 21.63
N ARG A 334 3.86 18.37 22.10
CA ARG A 334 3.55 16.93 22.21
C ARG A 334 3.52 16.18 20.87
N LEU A 335 3.38 16.90 19.76
CA LEU A 335 3.42 16.30 18.42
C LEU A 335 4.77 15.66 18.12
N GLN A 336 5.84 16.03 18.82
CA GLN A 336 7.17 15.45 18.66
C GLN A 336 7.25 13.97 19.07
N TRP A 337 6.34 13.50 19.93
CA TRP A 337 6.32 12.14 20.49
C TRP A 337 5.13 11.31 19.99
N LYS A 338 4.51 11.73 18.88
CA LYS A 338 3.45 10.97 18.19
C LYS A 338 4.07 9.86 17.33
N GLU A 339 3.30 9.29 16.40
CA GLU A 339 3.75 8.25 15.46
C GLU A 339 5.04 8.64 14.72
N SER A 340 5.16 9.92 14.38
CA SER A 340 6.39 10.56 13.93
C SER A 340 6.70 11.76 14.84
N ASN A 341 7.83 12.44 14.61
CA ASN A 341 7.94 13.85 15.02
C ASN A 341 6.99 14.67 14.14
N ARG A 342 5.71 14.66 14.53
CA ARG A 342 4.62 15.19 13.71
C ARG A 342 4.74 16.70 13.48
N LEU A 343 5.37 17.40 14.42
CA LEU A 343 5.69 18.82 14.26
C LEU A 343 6.64 19.03 13.07
N HIS A 344 7.72 18.26 13.02
CA HIS A 344 8.69 18.32 11.92
C HIS A 344 8.08 17.86 10.59
N THR A 345 7.33 16.77 10.56
CA THR A 345 6.75 16.23 9.31
C THR A 345 5.68 17.15 8.72
N ILE A 346 4.85 17.81 9.53
CA ILE A 346 3.91 18.84 9.06
C ILE A 346 4.68 20.00 8.40
N CYS A 347 5.70 20.52 9.08
CA CYS A 347 6.48 21.65 8.56
C CYS A 347 7.20 21.27 7.27
N ALA A 348 7.86 20.11 7.24
CA ALA A 348 8.56 19.62 6.06
C ALA A 348 7.60 19.41 4.87
N MET A 349 6.44 18.79 5.10
CA MET A 349 5.42 18.58 4.07
C MET A 349 4.93 19.91 3.49
N LEU A 350 4.44 20.82 4.33
CA LEU A 350 3.82 22.07 3.87
C LEU A 350 4.85 23.04 3.27
N THR A 351 6.06 23.13 3.83
CA THR A 351 7.14 23.96 3.29
C THR A 351 7.56 23.47 1.90
N ARG A 352 7.70 22.15 1.70
CA ARG A 352 8.01 21.57 0.37
C ARG A 352 6.93 21.84 -0.66
N MET A 353 5.69 22.03 -0.22
CA MET A 353 4.57 22.43 -1.07
C MET A 353 4.45 23.96 -1.22
N GLY A 354 5.39 24.73 -0.67
CA GLY A 354 5.46 26.20 -0.82
C GLY A 354 4.76 27.01 0.27
N ALA A 355 4.23 26.38 1.33
CA ALA A 355 3.59 27.09 2.44
C ALA A 355 4.59 27.83 3.33
N ARG A 356 4.14 28.94 3.91
CA ARG A 356 4.86 29.69 4.95
C ARG A 356 4.42 29.21 6.32
N ILE A 357 5.27 28.43 6.96
CA ILE A 357 5.03 27.81 8.26
C ILE A 357 6.28 27.94 9.13
N ASP A 358 6.07 28.44 10.34
CA ASP A 358 7.13 28.62 11.34
C ASP A 358 6.74 27.92 12.65
N VAL A 359 7.76 27.45 13.38
CA VAL A 359 7.60 26.86 14.71
C VAL A 359 8.17 27.83 15.73
N ALA A 360 7.33 28.40 16.60
CA ALA A 360 7.75 29.31 17.65
C ALA A 360 6.86 29.15 18.89
N ASP A 361 7.43 29.28 20.08
CA ASP A 361 6.69 29.35 21.35
C ASP A 361 5.63 28.26 21.55
N ASP A 362 6.01 26.98 21.32
CA ASP A 362 5.07 25.84 21.43
C ASP A 362 3.86 25.96 20.47
N ALA A 363 4.05 26.62 19.33
CA ALA A 363 3.02 26.85 18.34
C ALA A 363 3.52 26.69 16.90
N LEU A 364 2.57 26.40 16.01
CA LEU A 364 2.73 26.56 14.57
C LEU A 364 2.12 27.88 14.16
N GLU A 365 2.88 28.71 13.46
CA GLU A 365 2.39 29.92 12.81
C GLU A 365 2.34 29.73 11.30
N ILE A 366 1.17 29.89 10.70
CA ILE A 366 0.95 29.63 9.27
C ILE A 366 0.29 30.84 8.65
N SER A 367 0.86 31.33 7.55
CA SER A 367 0.33 32.48 6.80
C SER A 367 -0.25 32.04 5.47
N GLY A 368 -1.53 32.34 5.24
CA GLY A 368 -2.23 32.05 3.99
C GLY A 368 -2.93 33.27 3.37
N PRO A 369 -3.50 33.12 2.17
CA PRO A 369 -3.53 31.89 1.38
C PRO A 369 -2.20 31.63 0.64
N THR A 370 -1.91 30.35 0.39
CA THR A 370 -0.76 29.88 -0.42
C THR A 370 -1.26 28.98 -1.53
N ILE A 371 -0.78 29.18 -2.76
CA ILE A 371 -0.97 28.22 -3.85
C ILE A 371 0.02 27.06 -3.64
N LEU A 372 -0.48 25.92 -3.17
CA LEU A 372 0.36 24.76 -2.93
C LEU A 372 0.87 24.18 -4.24
N GLN A 373 2.15 23.81 -4.28
CA GLN A 373 2.78 23.11 -5.39
C GLN A 373 2.91 21.61 -5.05
N GLY A 374 2.80 20.76 -6.07
CA GLY A 374 3.00 19.33 -5.97
C GLY A 374 4.44 19.02 -5.56
N ALA A 375 4.60 18.06 -4.65
CA ALA A 375 5.90 17.71 -4.10
C ALA A 375 6.00 16.21 -3.77
N ARG A 376 7.24 15.74 -3.58
CA ARG A 376 7.50 14.44 -2.95
C ARG A 376 7.42 14.58 -1.44
N ILE A 377 6.53 13.82 -0.81
CA ILE A 377 6.22 13.87 0.62
C ILE A 377 6.65 12.56 1.29
N ASP A 378 7.46 12.68 2.32
CA ASP A 378 7.73 11.62 3.29
C ASP A 378 6.91 11.89 4.56
N ALA A 379 6.01 10.97 4.88
CA ALA A 379 5.14 11.07 6.04
C ALA A 379 5.78 10.54 7.33
N GLY A 380 7.00 9.99 7.28
CA GLY A 380 7.69 9.41 8.44
C GLY A 380 6.91 8.24 9.07
N GLY A 381 6.16 7.48 8.28
CA GLY A 381 5.29 6.39 8.75
C GLY A 381 4.05 6.82 9.54
N ASP A 382 3.65 8.09 9.47
CA ASP A 382 2.48 8.67 10.17
C ASP A 382 1.25 8.75 9.25
N HIS A 383 0.21 7.98 9.57
CA HIS A 383 -1.03 7.92 8.78
C HIS A 383 -1.75 9.26 8.70
N ARG A 384 -1.65 10.12 9.73
CA ARG A 384 -2.34 11.42 9.73
C ARG A 384 -1.69 12.37 8.73
N ILE A 385 -0.37 12.28 8.58
CA ILE A 385 0.38 13.05 7.58
C ILE A 385 0.07 12.55 6.18
N VAL A 386 0.01 11.23 5.96
CA VAL A 386 -0.39 10.68 4.65
C VAL A 386 -1.79 11.14 4.24
N MET A 387 -2.77 11.08 5.14
CA MET A 387 -4.14 11.54 4.84
C MET A 387 -4.20 13.05 4.58
N ALA A 388 -3.46 13.87 5.34
CA ALA A 388 -3.37 15.30 5.11
C ALA A 388 -2.67 15.64 3.78
N ALA A 389 -1.55 14.99 3.48
CA ALA A 389 -0.84 15.11 2.22
C ALA A 389 -1.73 14.72 1.04
N ALA A 390 -2.61 13.74 1.23
CA ALA A 390 -3.51 13.30 0.18
C ALA A 390 -4.54 14.39 -0.18
N ILE A 391 -5.16 15.01 0.82
CA ILE A 391 -6.06 16.15 0.61
C ILE A 391 -5.30 17.36 0.04
N ALA A 392 -4.07 17.61 0.51
CA ALA A 392 -3.21 18.68 -0.02
C ALA A 392 -2.92 18.47 -1.52
N GLY A 393 -2.61 17.24 -1.93
CA GLY A 393 -2.36 16.88 -3.32
C GLY A 393 -3.55 17.06 -4.25
N MET A 394 -4.78 16.95 -3.74
CA MET A 394 -5.99 17.25 -4.53
C MET A 394 -6.11 18.73 -4.89
N ILE A 395 -5.56 19.64 -4.07
CA ILE A 395 -5.67 21.09 -4.30
C ILE A 395 -4.40 21.71 -4.90
N ALA A 396 -3.25 21.03 -4.77
CA ALA A 396 -1.96 21.51 -5.25
C ALA A 396 -1.86 21.59 -6.78
N GLU A 397 -0.98 22.46 -7.28
CA GLU A 397 -0.60 22.53 -8.69
C GLU A 397 0.52 21.54 -8.99
N GLY A 398 0.33 20.67 -9.98
CA GLY A 398 1.27 19.58 -10.29
C GLY A 398 0.93 18.28 -9.57
N GLU A 399 1.93 17.39 -9.46
CA GLU A 399 1.76 16.04 -8.88
C GLU A 399 2.34 15.97 -7.48
N THR A 400 1.57 15.40 -6.55
CA THR A 400 2.03 15.13 -5.18
C THR A 400 2.31 13.65 -5.04
N HIS A 401 3.57 13.28 -4.79
CA HIS A 401 3.98 11.88 -4.59
C HIS A 401 4.09 11.62 -3.09
N ILE A 402 3.29 10.68 -2.59
CA ILE A 402 3.25 10.32 -1.17
C ILE A 402 3.92 8.96 -1.00
N ALA A 403 5.04 8.94 -0.27
CA ALA A 403 5.75 7.71 0.07
C ALA A 403 5.06 6.97 1.23
N GLN A 404 5.25 5.66 1.31
CA GLN A 404 4.71 4.78 2.36
C GLN A 404 3.20 4.94 2.59
N PRO A 405 2.38 4.94 1.52
CA PRO A 405 0.94 5.13 1.65
C PRO A 405 0.29 4.04 2.53
N GLU A 406 0.89 2.85 2.64
CA GLU A 406 0.40 1.73 3.44
C GLU A 406 0.26 2.03 4.94
N CYS A 407 0.89 3.09 5.46
CA CYS A 407 0.80 3.43 6.88
C CYS A 407 -0.63 3.78 7.34
N VAL A 408 -1.54 4.13 6.41
CA VAL A 408 -2.97 4.36 6.72
C VAL A 408 -3.66 3.12 7.31
N LYS A 409 -3.11 1.91 7.11
CA LYS A 409 -3.57 0.67 7.77
C LYS A 409 -3.68 0.77 9.29
N LYS A 410 -2.92 1.67 9.92
CA LYS A 410 -2.93 1.90 11.37
C LYS A 410 -4.25 2.46 11.90
N SER A 411 -5.05 3.11 11.06
CA SER A 411 -6.30 3.76 11.52
C SER A 411 -7.42 3.84 10.50
N TYR A 412 -7.11 3.76 9.21
CA TYR A 412 -8.11 3.82 8.15
C TYR A 412 -7.63 3.00 6.94
N PRO A 413 -7.69 1.66 7.03
CA PRO A 413 -7.20 0.78 5.98
C PRO A 413 -7.78 1.08 4.60
N ASP A 414 -9.03 1.54 4.52
CA ASP A 414 -9.73 1.80 3.26
C ASP A 414 -9.63 3.23 2.73
N PHE A 415 -8.81 4.08 3.37
CA PHE A 415 -8.74 5.51 3.04
C PHE A 415 -8.57 5.80 1.55
N PHE A 416 -7.59 5.18 0.88
CA PHE A 416 -7.33 5.41 -0.54
C PHE A 416 -8.39 4.78 -1.45
N HIS A 417 -9.10 3.75 -0.99
CA HIS A 417 -10.25 3.22 -1.73
C HIS A 417 -11.40 4.23 -1.71
N ASP A 418 -11.74 4.75 -0.55
CA ASP A 418 -12.77 5.78 -0.40
C ASP A 418 -12.36 7.07 -1.12
N LEU A 419 -11.08 7.48 -1.06
CA LEU A 419 -10.56 8.65 -1.74
C LEU A 419 -10.71 8.54 -3.26
N ARG A 420 -10.41 7.38 -3.85
CA ARG A 420 -10.69 7.13 -5.28
C ARG A 420 -12.19 7.25 -5.59
N ARG A 421 -13.06 6.64 -4.78
CA ARG A 421 -14.53 6.72 -4.96
C ARG A 421 -15.09 8.12 -4.82
N SER A 422 -14.39 9.01 -4.12
CA SER A 422 -14.78 10.40 -3.97
C SER A 422 -14.53 11.26 -5.21
N GLY A 423 -13.88 10.72 -6.26
CA GLY A 423 -13.51 11.47 -7.47
C GLY A 423 -12.07 12.01 -7.46
N ALA A 424 -11.30 11.74 -6.41
CA ALA A 424 -9.89 12.09 -6.38
C ALA A 424 -9.09 11.29 -7.42
N VAL A 425 -8.09 11.92 -8.03
CA VAL A 425 -7.26 11.28 -9.05
C VAL A 425 -5.98 10.75 -8.40
N LEU A 426 -5.94 9.44 -8.16
CA LEU A 426 -4.81 8.71 -7.59
C LEU A 426 -4.20 7.77 -8.62
N LEU A 427 -2.87 7.73 -8.67
CA LEU A 427 -2.10 6.81 -9.49
C LEU A 427 -1.07 6.10 -8.62
N SER A 428 -1.03 4.78 -8.67
CA SER A 428 0.04 4.00 -8.05
C SER A 428 1.34 4.21 -8.85
N GLU A 429 2.50 4.34 -8.22
CA GLU A 429 3.78 4.49 -8.94
C GLU A 429 4.82 3.50 -8.38
N THR A 430 5.53 2.82 -9.29
CA THR A 430 6.58 1.86 -8.95
C THR A 430 7.91 2.53 -8.70
N ALA A 431 8.86 1.81 -8.12
CA ALA A 431 10.27 2.19 -8.23
C ALA A 431 10.72 2.17 -9.72
N PRO A 432 11.71 2.99 -10.10
CA PRO A 432 12.33 2.90 -11.42
C PRO A 432 13.13 1.60 -11.58
N ILE A 433 13.23 1.10 -12.81
CA ILE A 433 14.17 0.05 -13.24
C ILE A 433 15.16 0.65 -14.25
N GLY A 434 16.41 0.20 -14.23
CA GLY A 434 17.50 0.67 -15.11
C GLY A 434 18.43 1.69 -14.43
N ARG A 435 19.62 1.87 -15.00
CA ARG A 435 20.63 2.83 -14.53
C ARG A 435 20.73 4.06 -15.43
N HIS A 436 20.89 3.83 -16.73
CA HIS A 436 21.08 4.83 -17.77
C HIS A 436 19.78 5.06 -18.57
N PHE A 437 18.99 4.01 -18.82
CA PHE A 437 17.66 4.08 -19.41
C PHE A 437 16.62 3.68 -18.36
N GLN A 438 16.15 4.67 -17.60
CA GLN A 438 15.29 4.43 -16.45
C GLN A 438 13.82 4.42 -16.84
N ILE A 439 13.09 3.39 -16.41
CA ILE A 439 11.65 3.22 -16.64
C ILE A 439 10.92 3.20 -15.30
N THR A 440 9.94 4.07 -15.13
CA THR A 440 9.00 4.04 -14.00
C THR A 440 7.59 3.82 -14.52
N LEU A 441 6.88 2.82 -13.99
CA LEU A 441 5.47 2.60 -14.32
C LEU A 441 4.58 3.29 -13.30
N TYR A 442 3.46 3.84 -13.78
CA TYR A 442 2.46 4.41 -12.89
C TYR A 442 1.04 4.10 -13.37
N GLY A 443 0.07 4.31 -12.48
CA GLY A 443 -1.32 3.92 -12.68
C GLY A 443 -1.62 2.47 -12.31
N GLY A 444 -2.78 1.99 -12.76
CA GLY A 444 -3.28 0.65 -12.49
C GLY A 444 -4.39 0.27 -13.44
N SER A 445 -4.81 -1.00 -13.44
CA SER A 445 -5.81 -1.52 -14.39
C SER A 445 -7.23 -0.97 -14.26
N HIS A 446 -7.55 -0.37 -13.12
CA HIS A 446 -8.83 0.26 -12.75
C HIS A 446 -8.62 1.65 -12.12
N GLU A 447 -7.45 2.22 -12.37
CA GLU A 447 -7.17 3.63 -12.11
C GLU A 447 -7.33 4.40 -13.43
N ARG A 448 -7.39 5.73 -13.39
CA ARG A 448 -7.70 6.56 -14.57
C ARG A 448 -6.86 6.24 -15.83
N CYS A 449 -5.64 5.78 -15.65
CA CYS A 449 -4.74 5.39 -16.72
C CYS A 449 -3.70 4.38 -16.23
N VAL A 450 -2.99 3.79 -17.17
CA VAL A 450 -1.62 3.28 -16.97
C VAL A 450 -0.66 4.19 -17.71
N GLY A 451 0.55 4.37 -17.21
CA GLY A 451 1.55 5.18 -17.87
C GLY A 451 2.97 4.73 -17.59
N VAL A 452 3.88 5.34 -18.34
CA VAL A 452 5.31 5.13 -18.22
C VAL A 452 6.06 6.45 -18.24
N ARG A 453 7.04 6.57 -17.37
CA ARG A 453 8.01 7.64 -17.31
C ARG A 453 9.37 7.09 -17.71
N ILE A 454 10.05 7.79 -18.59
CA ILE A 454 11.34 7.39 -19.14
C ILE A 454 12.34 8.52 -18.94
N GLU A 455 13.51 8.19 -18.41
CA GLU A 455 14.62 9.13 -18.19
C GLU A 455 15.91 8.57 -18.78
N GLY A 456 16.83 9.46 -19.16
CA GLY A 456 18.17 9.09 -19.66
C GLY A 456 18.32 8.97 -21.19
N LEU A 457 17.31 9.41 -21.96
CA LEU A 457 17.49 9.61 -23.40
C LEU A 457 18.04 11.00 -23.70
N PRO A 458 19.01 11.14 -24.62
CA PRO A 458 19.53 12.45 -25.04
C PRO A 458 18.49 13.22 -25.85
N ALA A 459 18.71 14.52 -26.03
CA ALA A 459 17.90 15.34 -26.93
C ALA A 459 18.11 14.94 -28.40
N ASN A 460 17.12 15.25 -29.24
CA ASN A 460 17.13 15.06 -30.69
C ASN A 460 17.13 13.61 -31.20
N VAL A 461 16.83 12.61 -30.36
CA VAL A 461 16.57 11.25 -30.83
C VAL A 461 15.27 11.23 -31.61
N ARG A 462 15.36 10.88 -32.90
CA ARG A 462 14.22 10.73 -33.80
C ARG A 462 13.55 9.37 -33.58
N LEU A 463 12.23 9.30 -33.50
CA LEU A 463 11.45 8.08 -33.28
C LEU A 463 10.18 8.13 -34.13
N SER A 464 9.71 7.00 -34.67
CA SER A 464 8.41 6.90 -35.30
C SER A 464 7.34 6.62 -34.25
N TYR A 465 6.30 7.45 -34.23
CA TYR A 465 5.09 7.24 -33.44
C TYR A 465 4.36 5.98 -33.92
N GLY A 466 4.21 5.79 -35.23
CA GLY A 466 3.62 4.60 -35.84
C GLY A 466 4.29 3.29 -35.41
N ALA A 467 5.61 3.27 -35.27
CA ALA A 467 6.35 2.11 -34.80
C ALA A 467 6.07 1.76 -33.32
N ILE A 468 5.82 2.76 -32.47
CA ILE A 468 5.42 2.55 -31.07
C ILE A 468 4.00 1.97 -31.03
N THR A 469 3.07 2.55 -31.77
CA THR A 469 1.68 2.07 -31.82
C THR A 469 1.58 0.65 -32.38
N ALA A 470 2.40 0.30 -33.38
CA ALA A 470 2.42 -1.05 -33.95
C ALA A 470 2.79 -2.13 -32.92
N ASP A 471 3.66 -1.82 -31.96
CA ASP A 471 4.00 -2.75 -30.88
C ASP A 471 2.92 -2.85 -29.82
N LEU A 472 2.27 -1.74 -29.50
CA LEU A 472 1.11 -1.75 -28.63
C LEU A 472 -0.03 -2.60 -29.24
N ASP A 473 -0.26 -2.49 -30.54
CA ASP A 473 -1.25 -3.30 -31.25
C ASP A 473 -0.93 -4.79 -31.22
N LYS A 474 0.34 -5.19 -31.33
CA LYS A 474 0.78 -6.57 -31.14
C LYS A 474 0.49 -7.11 -29.74
N ARG A 475 0.54 -6.24 -28.71
CA ARG A 475 0.28 -6.59 -27.31
C ARG A 475 -1.22 -6.70 -27.01
N ARG A 476 -2.07 -6.05 -27.80
CA ARG A 476 -3.53 -6.09 -27.63
C ARG A 476 -4.07 -7.50 -27.91
N PRO A 477 -5.07 -7.97 -27.14
CA PRO A 477 -5.70 -9.26 -27.39
C PRO A 477 -6.29 -9.35 -28.81
N SER A 478 -5.87 -10.35 -29.59
CA SER A 478 -6.32 -10.57 -30.95
C SER A 478 -6.94 -11.96 -31.11
N GLY A 479 -8.14 -12.04 -31.68
CA GLY A 479 -8.81 -13.31 -31.98
C GLY A 479 -9.49 -14.01 -30.78
N PRO A 480 -10.01 -15.24 -30.98
CA PRO A 480 -10.85 -15.94 -30.01
C PRO A 480 -10.08 -16.70 -28.91
N LEU A 481 -8.75 -16.82 -29.03
CA LEU A 481 -7.90 -17.58 -28.10
C LEU A 481 -7.43 -16.75 -26.89
N MET A 482 -7.67 -15.44 -26.89
CA MET A 482 -7.28 -14.51 -25.83
C MET A 482 -8.53 -13.93 -25.15
N THR A 483 -8.31 -13.10 -24.13
CA THR A 483 -9.36 -12.33 -23.47
C THR A 483 -10.12 -11.44 -24.47
N GLN A 484 -11.40 -11.22 -24.19
CA GLN A 484 -12.28 -10.37 -25.00
C GLN A 484 -12.17 -8.88 -24.66
N ARG A 485 -11.46 -8.50 -23.59
CA ARG A 485 -11.22 -7.08 -23.26
C ARG A 485 -10.32 -6.47 -24.34
N ARG A 486 -10.76 -5.38 -24.97
CA ARG A 486 -10.02 -4.73 -26.07
C ARG A 486 -9.93 -3.23 -25.82
N GLU A 487 -9.04 -2.87 -24.91
CA GLU A 487 -8.64 -1.47 -24.74
C GLU A 487 -8.03 -0.93 -26.06
N PRO A 488 -8.39 0.28 -26.49
CA PRO A 488 -7.84 0.89 -27.70
C PRO A 488 -6.40 1.40 -27.54
N ASP A 489 -5.91 1.49 -26.29
CA ASP A 489 -4.54 1.89 -25.92
C ASP A 489 -4.02 3.18 -26.58
N PRO A 490 -4.79 4.31 -26.56
CA PRO A 490 -4.32 5.55 -27.15
C PRO A 490 -3.14 6.13 -26.36
N LEU A 491 -2.10 6.57 -27.09
CA LEU A 491 -0.92 7.19 -26.49
C LEU A 491 -1.13 8.69 -26.29
N LEU A 492 -1.16 9.14 -25.03
CA LEU A 492 -1.12 10.54 -24.67
C LEU A 492 0.31 10.92 -24.30
N LEU A 493 1.04 11.55 -25.24
CA LEU A 493 2.39 12.06 -25.02
C LEU A 493 2.31 13.32 -24.15
N ARG A 494 2.57 13.20 -22.85
CA ARG A 494 2.44 14.30 -21.90
C ARG A 494 3.64 15.24 -21.91
N LYS A 495 4.86 14.68 -21.94
CA LYS A 495 6.14 15.41 -21.85
C LYS A 495 7.26 14.67 -22.57
N GLY A 496 8.34 15.40 -22.86
CA GLY A 496 9.61 14.84 -23.35
C GLY A 496 9.74 14.67 -24.86
N PHE A 497 8.69 15.01 -25.62
CA PHE A 497 8.68 14.92 -27.09
C PHE A 497 8.30 16.25 -27.74
N ILE A 498 8.92 16.52 -28.88
CA ILE A 498 8.43 17.43 -29.91
C ILE A 498 7.86 16.55 -31.03
N ARG A 499 6.58 16.73 -31.37
CA ARG A 499 5.90 15.94 -32.40
C ARG A 499 5.84 16.70 -33.72
N GLU A 500 6.32 16.07 -34.78
CA GLU A 500 6.37 16.57 -36.15
C GLU A 500 5.72 15.51 -37.07
N GLY A 501 4.39 15.51 -37.12
CA GLY A 501 3.62 14.46 -37.83
C GLY A 501 3.72 13.09 -37.15
N ASP A 502 4.22 12.08 -37.87
CA ASP A 502 4.52 10.74 -37.33
C ASP A 502 5.90 10.67 -36.64
N LEU A 503 6.75 11.69 -36.81
CA LEU A 503 8.06 11.74 -36.17
C LEU A 503 7.94 12.35 -34.77
N LEU A 504 8.58 11.71 -33.80
CA LEU A 504 8.82 12.23 -32.46
C LEU A 504 10.30 12.55 -32.32
N ARG A 505 10.61 13.68 -31.70
CA ARG A 505 11.97 14.07 -31.34
C ARG A 505 12.06 14.25 -29.82
N THR A 506 13.00 13.58 -29.18
CA THR A 506 13.20 13.69 -27.73
C THR A 506 13.75 15.08 -27.36
N THR A 507 13.36 15.60 -26.20
CA THR A 507 13.85 16.90 -25.69
C THR A 507 15.08 16.79 -24.80
N GLY A 508 15.50 15.56 -24.43
CA GLY A 508 16.55 15.31 -23.44
C GLY A 508 16.06 15.39 -21.99
N GLY A 509 14.82 15.85 -21.77
CA GLY A 509 14.15 15.79 -20.48
C GLY A 509 13.37 14.49 -20.28
N LYS A 510 12.74 14.38 -19.12
CA LYS A 510 11.85 13.26 -18.77
C LYS A 510 10.71 13.11 -19.77
N ILE A 511 10.55 11.89 -20.27
CA ILE A 511 9.44 11.48 -21.13
C ILE A 511 8.32 10.93 -20.27
N GLU A 512 7.09 11.31 -20.58
CA GLU A 512 5.89 10.82 -19.90
C GLU A 512 4.82 10.47 -20.93
N ILE A 513 4.39 9.20 -20.90
CA ILE A 513 3.38 8.64 -21.79
C ILE A 513 2.24 8.08 -20.92
N GLU A 514 1.03 8.55 -21.19
CA GLU A 514 -0.18 8.11 -20.48
C GLU A 514 -1.12 7.37 -21.43
N ILE A 515 -1.70 6.27 -20.95
CA ILE A 515 -2.59 5.39 -21.69
C ILE A 515 -3.87 5.23 -20.85
N PRO A 516 -4.95 5.96 -21.20
CA PRO A 516 -6.23 5.87 -20.50
C PRO A 516 -6.80 4.46 -20.46
N ASN A 517 -7.46 4.10 -19.36
CA ASN A 517 -8.32 2.92 -19.31
C ASN A 517 -9.74 3.35 -19.68
N LEU A 518 -10.35 2.67 -20.66
CA LEU A 518 -11.68 3.01 -21.19
C LEU A 518 -12.73 1.90 -21.00
N GLU A 519 -12.32 0.67 -20.68
CA GLU A 519 -13.22 -0.48 -20.44
C GLU A 519 -13.13 -1.01 -18.99
N GLU A 520 -13.34 -0.14 -17.99
CA GLU A 520 -13.31 -0.54 -16.57
C GLU A 520 -14.63 -1.16 -16.11
N HIS A 521 -14.54 -2.32 -15.46
CA HIS A 521 -15.70 -3.04 -14.90
C HIS A 521 -15.38 -3.55 -13.49
N ASP A 522 -15.80 -2.80 -12.47
CA ASP A 522 -15.40 -3.04 -11.07
C ASP A 522 -16.23 -4.11 -10.36
N ALA A 523 -17.51 -4.25 -10.72
CA ALA A 523 -18.47 -5.07 -9.99
C ALA A 523 -18.03 -6.53 -9.73
N PRO A 524 -17.38 -7.25 -10.68
CA PRO A 524 -16.91 -8.62 -10.44
C PRO A 524 -15.80 -8.70 -9.37
N TYR A 525 -15.00 -7.64 -9.22
CA TYR A 525 -13.83 -7.65 -8.35
C TYR A 525 -14.15 -7.27 -6.90
N MET A 526 -15.27 -6.60 -6.64
CA MET A 526 -15.66 -6.21 -5.27
C MET A 526 -15.80 -7.41 -4.33
N ARG A 527 -16.18 -8.58 -4.87
CA ARG A 527 -16.26 -9.84 -4.11
C ARG A 527 -14.89 -10.41 -3.70
N LEU A 528 -13.80 -9.94 -4.31
CA LEU A 528 -12.44 -10.39 -4.04
C LEU A 528 -11.74 -9.57 -2.95
N ARG A 529 -12.40 -8.51 -2.45
CA ARG A 529 -11.79 -7.53 -1.52
C ARG A 529 -11.13 -8.18 -0.30
N HIS A 530 -11.77 -9.20 0.25
CA HIS A 530 -11.28 -9.94 1.43
C HIS A 530 -10.97 -11.41 1.11
N THR A 531 -11.11 -11.84 -0.14
CA THR A 531 -10.91 -13.23 -0.55
C THR A 531 -9.86 -13.27 -1.67
N PRO A 532 -8.57 -13.39 -1.34
CA PRO A 532 -7.50 -13.33 -2.33
C PRO A 532 -7.58 -14.51 -3.30
N ARG A 533 -7.23 -14.30 -4.56
CA ARG A 533 -7.17 -15.38 -5.55
C ARG A 533 -5.92 -16.24 -5.33
N PRO A 534 -6.05 -17.58 -5.22
CA PRO A 534 -4.89 -18.47 -5.11
C PRO A 534 -3.92 -18.26 -6.27
N GLY A 535 -2.61 -18.27 -6.01
CA GLY A 535 -1.59 -18.09 -7.05
C GLY A 535 -1.54 -16.70 -7.71
N HIS A 536 -2.35 -15.73 -7.26
CA HIS A 536 -2.26 -14.31 -7.59
C HIS A 536 -1.58 -13.52 -6.46
N GLY A 537 -1.07 -12.32 -6.75
CA GLY A 537 -0.45 -11.43 -5.77
C GLY A 537 -1.41 -10.68 -4.85
N ASP A 538 -2.70 -11.05 -4.77
CA ASP A 538 -3.71 -10.29 -3.99
C ASP A 538 -3.35 -10.25 -2.50
N TYR A 539 -3.06 -11.41 -1.90
CA TYR A 539 -2.74 -11.51 -0.48
C TYR A 539 -1.43 -10.81 -0.12
N THR A 540 -0.38 -11.04 -0.92
CA THR A 540 0.93 -10.45 -0.67
C THR A 540 0.91 -8.92 -0.85
N ALA A 541 0.14 -8.43 -1.83
CA ALA A 541 -0.07 -6.99 -2.02
C ALA A 541 -0.89 -6.38 -0.90
N TRP A 542 -1.95 -7.04 -0.45
CA TRP A 542 -2.72 -6.58 0.71
C TRP A 542 -1.84 -6.50 1.97
N GLN A 543 -1.08 -7.56 2.26
CA GLN A 543 -0.19 -7.59 3.41
C GLN A 543 0.89 -6.51 3.35
N LYS A 544 1.48 -6.26 2.18
CA LYS A 544 2.49 -5.22 2.03
C LYS A 544 1.90 -3.80 2.00
N TYR A 545 0.88 -3.56 1.18
CA TYR A 545 0.41 -2.22 0.81
C TYR A 545 -1.00 -1.84 1.33
N GLY A 546 -1.86 -2.81 1.66
CA GLY A 546 -3.22 -2.57 2.21
C GLY A 546 -4.09 -1.75 1.29
N GLY A 547 -4.84 -0.78 1.83
CA GLY A 547 -5.71 0.05 0.99
C GLY A 547 -5.01 0.94 -0.03
N ALA A 548 -3.68 1.09 0.05
CA ALA A 548 -2.93 1.71 -1.04
C ALA A 548 -3.00 0.85 -2.32
N PHE A 549 -3.05 -0.48 -2.18
CA PHE A 549 -3.23 -1.40 -3.28
C PHE A 549 -4.68 -1.41 -3.75
N ASP A 550 -4.88 -1.06 -5.02
CA ASP A 550 -6.15 -1.27 -5.69
C ASP A 550 -6.28 -2.74 -6.10
N PHE A 551 -7.12 -3.49 -5.38
CA PHE A 551 -7.37 -4.90 -5.66
C PHE A 551 -8.11 -5.14 -7.00
N ARG A 552 -8.78 -4.12 -7.54
CA ARG A 552 -9.58 -4.24 -8.78
C ARG A 552 -8.66 -4.52 -9.96
N GLY A 553 -8.93 -5.62 -10.67
CA GLY A 553 -8.13 -6.09 -11.81
C GLY A 553 -6.64 -6.38 -11.51
N GLY A 554 -6.26 -6.47 -10.23
CA GLY A 554 -4.89 -6.65 -9.77
C GLY A 554 -4.05 -5.38 -9.67
N GLY A 555 -4.63 -4.18 -9.85
CA GLY A 555 -3.94 -2.90 -9.66
C GLY A 555 -2.64 -2.78 -10.47
N PHE A 556 -1.55 -2.35 -9.82
CA PHE A 556 -0.22 -2.27 -10.40
C PHE A 556 0.47 -3.64 -10.60
N LEU A 557 -0.13 -4.75 -10.14
CA LEU A 557 0.32 -6.12 -10.43
C LEU A 557 -0.34 -6.69 -11.69
N SER A 558 -1.22 -5.92 -12.33
CA SER A 558 -1.95 -6.35 -13.51
C SER A 558 -1.05 -6.51 -14.73
N GLY A 559 -1.34 -7.51 -15.56
CA GLY A 559 -0.79 -7.61 -16.92
C GLY A 559 -1.10 -6.38 -17.80
N ARG A 560 -2.02 -5.49 -17.37
CA ARG A 560 -2.22 -4.17 -17.98
C ARG A 560 -0.97 -3.30 -17.95
N MET A 561 -0.18 -3.36 -16.86
CA MET A 561 1.02 -2.53 -16.67
C MET A 561 2.08 -2.73 -17.76
N THR A 562 2.09 -3.91 -18.39
CA THR A 562 3.00 -4.23 -19.51
C THR A 562 2.81 -3.32 -20.72
N VAL A 563 1.69 -2.61 -20.84
CA VAL A 563 1.50 -1.63 -21.92
C VAL A 563 2.53 -0.48 -21.83
N GLY A 564 2.86 -0.04 -20.62
CA GLY A 564 3.92 0.96 -20.40
C GLY A 564 5.31 0.39 -20.70
N MET A 565 5.55 -0.87 -20.36
CA MET A 565 6.79 -1.58 -20.71
C MET A 565 6.96 -1.69 -22.23
N VAL A 566 5.89 -2.00 -22.96
CA VAL A 566 5.90 -2.09 -24.42
C VAL A 566 6.13 -0.71 -25.05
N ALA A 567 5.51 0.36 -24.54
CA ALA A 567 5.78 1.71 -25.02
C ALA A 567 7.25 2.12 -24.86
N ALA A 568 7.84 1.86 -23.68
CA ALA A 568 9.26 2.16 -23.42
C ALA A 568 10.20 1.27 -24.25
N GLY A 569 9.91 -0.02 -24.34
CA GLY A 569 10.70 -0.96 -25.13
C GLY A 569 10.62 -0.69 -26.63
N ALA A 570 9.49 -0.21 -27.14
CA ALA A 570 9.36 0.18 -28.55
C ALA A 570 10.22 1.41 -28.90
N ILE A 571 10.41 2.34 -27.94
CA ILE A 571 11.38 3.44 -28.07
C ILE A 571 12.80 2.86 -28.08
N ALA A 572 13.12 2.01 -27.09
CA ALA A 572 14.46 1.44 -26.97
C ALA A 572 14.86 0.62 -28.20
N ARG A 573 13.94 -0.20 -28.71
CA ARG A 573 14.14 -1.03 -29.90
C ARG A 573 14.42 -0.20 -31.15
N GLN A 574 13.77 0.95 -31.34
CA GLN A 574 14.06 1.82 -32.49
C GLN A 574 15.47 2.39 -32.47
N ILE A 575 16.01 2.64 -31.28
CA ILE A 575 17.39 3.09 -31.10
C ILE A 575 18.34 1.93 -31.41
N LEU A 576 18.14 0.78 -30.78
CA LEU A 576 18.96 -0.43 -30.98
C LEU A 576 18.97 -0.91 -32.44
N GLN A 577 17.86 -0.80 -33.16
CA GLN A 577 17.77 -1.18 -34.58
C GLN A 577 18.70 -0.36 -35.49
N ARG A 578 19.00 0.89 -35.14
CA ARG A 578 19.95 1.72 -35.90
C ARG A 578 21.39 1.25 -35.74
N GLU A 579 21.67 0.63 -34.61
CA GLU A 579 22.95 0.00 -34.29
C GLU A 579 23.03 -1.45 -34.81
N GLY A 580 22.07 -1.88 -35.63
CA GLY A 580 22.02 -3.24 -36.19
C GLY A 580 21.51 -4.32 -35.23
N ILE A 581 21.06 -3.95 -34.02
CA ILE A 581 20.56 -4.89 -33.02
C ILE A 581 19.08 -5.18 -33.28
N THR A 582 18.73 -6.44 -33.47
CA THR A 582 17.37 -6.89 -33.77
C THR A 582 16.91 -7.98 -32.82
N ILE A 583 15.62 -7.97 -32.46
CA ILE A 583 15.05 -8.82 -31.42
C ILE A 583 13.79 -9.48 -32.00
N ALA A 584 13.63 -10.79 -31.76
CA ALA A 584 12.43 -11.52 -32.10
C ALA A 584 12.11 -12.54 -30.99
N ALA A 585 10.84 -12.62 -30.57
CA ALA A 585 10.38 -13.61 -29.61
C ALA A 585 9.16 -14.38 -30.10
N TYR A 586 9.00 -15.61 -29.64
CA TYR A 586 7.89 -16.50 -30.03
C TYR A 586 7.56 -17.51 -28.93
N VAL A 587 6.39 -18.12 -29.03
CA VAL A 587 5.96 -19.20 -28.13
C VAL A 587 6.66 -20.48 -28.55
N ARG A 588 7.62 -20.93 -27.74
CA ARG A 588 8.36 -22.20 -27.91
C ARG A 588 7.59 -23.39 -27.36
N GLN A 589 6.87 -23.18 -26.26
CA GLN A 589 6.10 -24.21 -25.58
C GLN A 589 4.77 -23.68 -25.08
N LEU A 590 3.72 -24.49 -25.16
CA LEU A 590 2.43 -24.24 -24.55
C LEU A 590 1.91 -25.56 -23.97
N ALA A 591 1.67 -25.59 -22.66
CA ALA A 591 1.47 -26.82 -21.91
C ALA A 591 2.59 -27.86 -22.19
N ASN A 592 2.23 -29.06 -22.63
CA ASN A 592 3.17 -30.13 -23.00
C ASN A 592 3.59 -30.11 -24.49
N LEU A 593 3.14 -29.12 -25.27
CA LEU A 593 3.45 -29.00 -26.69
C LEU A 593 4.68 -28.09 -26.85
N ARG A 594 5.83 -28.64 -27.23
CA ARG A 594 7.13 -27.93 -27.37
C ARG A 594 7.68 -28.07 -28.78
N LEU A 595 8.32 -27.02 -29.29
CA LEU A 595 9.12 -27.10 -30.51
C LEU A 595 10.31 -28.06 -30.30
N PRO A 596 10.58 -28.98 -31.24
CA PRO A 596 11.71 -29.89 -31.12
C PRO A 596 13.05 -29.14 -31.26
N GLU A 597 13.10 -28.14 -32.14
CA GLU A 597 14.30 -27.38 -32.46
C GLU A 597 14.03 -25.87 -32.40
N THR A 598 15.11 -25.11 -32.26
CA THR A 598 15.06 -23.64 -32.29
C THR A 598 14.96 -23.17 -33.74
N PRO A 599 13.88 -22.47 -34.15
CA PRO A 599 13.79 -21.90 -35.49
C PRO A 599 14.87 -20.85 -35.73
N THR A 600 15.20 -20.63 -37.00
CA THR A 600 16.08 -19.52 -37.37
C THR A 600 15.45 -18.18 -37.01
N PHE A 601 16.29 -17.15 -36.84
CA PHE A 601 15.81 -15.81 -36.50
C PHE A 601 14.78 -15.27 -37.50
N GLU A 602 14.99 -15.50 -38.80
CA GLU A 602 14.10 -14.99 -39.84
C GLU A 602 12.75 -15.72 -39.86
N GLU A 603 12.74 -17.04 -39.66
CA GLU A 603 11.51 -17.83 -39.50
C GLU A 603 10.70 -17.35 -38.29
N ALA A 604 11.37 -17.16 -37.14
CA ALA A 604 10.75 -16.62 -35.94
C ALA A 604 10.14 -15.24 -36.22
N ARG A 605 10.90 -14.31 -36.80
CA ARG A 605 10.47 -12.94 -37.09
C ARG A 605 9.26 -12.89 -38.03
N GLN A 606 9.23 -13.74 -39.06
CA GLN A 606 8.16 -13.75 -40.06
C GLN A 606 6.88 -14.47 -39.59
N ALA A 607 7.01 -15.58 -38.87
CA ALA A 607 5.89 -16.47 -38.57
C ALA A 607 5.13 -16.10 -37.29
N THR A 608 5.81 -15.52 -36.29
CA THR A 608 5.23 -15.22 -34.96
C THR A 608 3.90 -14.48 -35.05
N TRP A 609 3.88 -13.38 -35.80
CA TRP A 609 2.69 -12.50 -35.86
C TRP A 609 1.60 -13.02 -36.80
N LYS A 610 1.92 -13.96 -37.70
CA LYS A 610 0.97 -14.69 -38.55
C LYS A 610 0.27 -15.84 -37.82
N SER A 611 0.95 -16.40 -36.81
CA SER A 611 0.45 -17.52 -36.01
C SER A 611 -0.53 -17.04 -34.92
N PRO A 612 -1.71 -17.68 -34.76
CA PRO A 612 -2.70 -17.29 -33.74
C PRO A 612 -2.24 -17.53 -32.30
N VAL A 613 -1.24 -18.40 -32.12
CA VAL A 613 -0.62 -18.72 -30.83
C VAL A 613 0.85 -18.27 -30.75
N ARG A 614 1.31 -17.48 -31.72
CA ARG A 614 2.68 -16.96 -31.80
C ARG A 614 3.78 -18.04 -31.82
N CYS A 615 3.43 -19.26 -32.23
CA CYS A 615 4.37 -20.35 -32.49
C CYS A 615 4.75 -20.36 -33.98
N PRO A 616 6.04 -20.40 -34.37
CA PRO A 616 6.47 -20.37 -35.77
C PRO A 616 6.11 -21.62 -36.58
N ASP A 617 5.97 -22.79 -35.94
CA ASP A 617 5.59 -24.04 -36.60
C ASP A 617 4.07 -24.10 -36.86
N PRO A 618 3.60 -24.18 -38.13
CA PRO A 618 2.17 -24.18 -38.45
C PRO A 618 1.40 -25.39 -37.93
N THR A 619 2.04 -26.56 -37.84
CA THR A 619 1.41 -27.82 -37.41
C THR A 619 1.20 -27.82 -35.90
N LEU A 620 2.24 -27.47 -35.15
CA LEU A 620 2.22 -27.32 -33.71
C LEU A 620 1.31 -26.15 -33.30
N SER A 621 1.31 -25.05 -34.06
CA SER A 621 0.41 -23.91 -33.85
C SER A 621 -1.06 -24.33 -33.84
N LYS A 622 -1.49 -25.21 -34.78
CA LYS A 622 -2.87 -25.76 -34.78
C LYS A 622 -3.16 -26.60 -33.53
N LYS A 623 -2.22 -27.45 -33.11
CA LYS A 623 -2.36 -28.28 -31.90
C LYS A 623 -2.47 -27.42 -30.64
N MET A 624 -1.60 -26.42 -30.49
CA MET A 624 -1.62 -25.44 -29.40
C MET A 624 -2.93 -24.65 -29.38
N ALA A 625 -3.41 -24.18 -30.53
CA ALA A 625 -4.69 -23.48 -30.63
C ALA A 625 -5.88 -24.36 -30.21
N SER A 626 -5.83 -25.67 -30.49
CA SER A 626 -6.82 -26.61 -29.98
C SER A 626 -6.75 -26.74 -28.46
N ALA A 627 -5.56 -26.92 -27.89
CA ALA A 627 -5.37 -27.02 -26.44
C ALA A 627 -5.88 -25.78 -25.69
N VAL A 628 -5.64 -24.58 -26.21
CA VAL A 628 -6.16 -23.32 -25.63
C VAL A 628 -7.69 -23.27 -25.66
N ARG A 629 -8.33 -23.76 -26.74
CA ARG A 629 -9.80 -23.83 -26.83
C ARG A 629 -10.37 -24.82 -25.82
N THR A 630 -9.74 -25.98 -25.68
CA THR A 630 -10.13 -27.01 -24.69
C THR A 630 -10.04 -26.46 -23.27
N ALA A 631 -8.89 -25.90 -22.88
CA ALA A 631 -8.72 -25.30 -21.55
C ALA A 631 -9.77 -24.21 -21.27
N ARG A 632 -10.06 -23.35 -22.26
CA ARG A 632 -11.11 -22.32 -22.13
C ARG A 632 -12.51 -22.92 -21.93
N GLN A 633 -12.84 -24.00 -22.64
CA GLN A 633 -14.12 -24.70 -22.51
C GLN A 633 -14.27 -25.38 -21.15
N GLU A 634 -13.17 -25.94 -20.64
CA GLU A 634 -13.10 -26.56 -19.32
C GLU A 634 -13.14 -25.53 -18.19
N GLY A 635 -12.83 -24.26 -18.49
CA GLY A 635 -12.76 -23.19 -17.49
C GLY A 635 -11.41 -23.14 -16.78
N ASP A 636 -10.34 -23.57 -17.46
CA ASP A 636 -8.96 -23.58 -16.99
C ASP A 636 -8.05 -22.71 -17.89
N SER A 637 -6.75 -22.71 -17.60
CA SER A 637 -5.74 -21.97 -18.34
C SER A 637 -4.42 -22.73 -18.49
N LEU A 638 -3.61 -22.33 -19.46
CA LEU A 638 -2.34 -22.94 -19.80
C LEU A 638 -1.17 -21.97 -19.63
N GLY A 639 -0.05 -22.50 -19.17
CA GLY A 639 1.25 -21.83 -19.16
C GLY A 639 2.06 -22.17 -20.41
N GLY A 640 3.26 -21.64 -20.49
CA GLY A 640 4.16 -21.93 -21.60
C GLY A 640 5.53 -21.28 -21.47
N VAL A 641 6.32 -21.36 -22.53
CA VAL A 641 7.66 -20.79 -22.63
C VAL A 641 7.75 -19.91 -23.86
N VAL A 642 8.21 -18.68 -23.67
CA VAL A 642 8.60 -17.78 -24.76
C VAL A 642 10.11 -17.90 -24.95
N GLU A 643 10.57 -18.06 -26.19
CA GLU A 643 11.99 -17.94 -26.53
C GLU A 643 12.22 -16.61 -27.23
N CYS A 644 13.34 -15.98 -26.91
CA CYS A 644 13.76 -14.71 -27.49
C CYS A 644 15.17 -14.87 -28.06
N GLN A 645 15.36 -14.31 -29.25
CA GLN A 645 16.64 -14.26 -29.94
C GLN A 645 17.00 -12.79 -30.22
N VAL A 646 18.24 -12.42 -29.95
CA VAL A 646 18.80 -11.10 -30.28
C VAL A 646 20.01 -11.28 -31.19
N HIS A 647 19.97 -10.61 -32.33
CA HIS A 647 21.01 -10.63 -33.34
C HIS A 647 21.65 -9.25 -33.47
N GLY A 648 22.94 -9.21 -33.84
CA GLY A 648 23.70 -7.98 -34.02
C GLY A 648 24.17 -7.33 -32.71
N LEU A 649 24.04 -8.02 -31.57
CA LEU A 649 24.56 -7.53 -30.30
C LEU A 649 26.10 -7.53 -30.33
N PRO A 650 26.77 -6.37 -30.14
CA PRO A 650 28.23 -6.31 -30.18
C PRO A 650 28.89 -7.15 -29.07
N LEU A 651 30.07 -7.68 -29.37
CA LEU A 651 30.98 -8.24 -28.35
C LEU A 651 31.26 -7.17 -27.28
N GLY A 652 31.18 -7.54 -26.01
CA GLY A 652 31.54 -6.65 -24.90
C GLY A 652 30.35 -5.99 -24.18
N ILE A 653 29.11 -6.11 -24.65
CA ILE A 653 27.95 -5.57 -23.93
C ILE A 653 27.70 -6.36 -22.64
N GLY A 654 27.62 -5.64 -21.51
CA GLY A 654 27.45 -6.22 -20.17
C GLY A 654 28.70 -6.01 -19.31
N GLU A 655 28.58 -6.35 -18.02
CA GLU A 655 29.63 -6.14 -17.02
C GLU A 655 29.80 -7.39 -16.15
N PRO A 656 30.93 -7.56 -15.44
CA PRO A 656 31.06 -8.69 -14.53
C PRO A 656 30.09 -8.63 -13.34
N ILE A 657 29.61 -9.79 -12.89
CA ILE A 657 28.97 -10.07 -11.59
C ILE A 657 27.64 -9.31 -11.34
N PHE A 658 27.68 -8.02 -11.00
CA PHE A 658 26.49 -7.28 -10.54
C PHE A 658 25.70 -6.60 -11.66
N HIS A 659 26.36 -6.35 -12.79
CA HIS A 659 25.77 -5.73 -13.97
C HIS A 659 25.91 -6.65 -15.20
N ALA A 660 26.01 -7.95 -14.93
CA ALA A 660 26.01 -9.02 -15.92
C ALA A 660 24.80 -8.93 -16.84
N LEU A 661 25.03 -9.05 -18.15
CA LEU A 661 24.01 -8.96 -19.20
C LEU A 661 22.81 -9.87 -18.90
N ASP A 662 23.07 -11.13 -18.58
CA ASP A 662 22.08 -12.12 -18.20
C ASP A 662 21.41 -11.82 -16.86
N GLY A 663 22.15 -11.29 -15.88
CA GLY A 663 21.61 -10.83 -14.59
C GLY A 663 20.65 -9.64 -14.72
N VAL A 664 21.03 -8.61 -15.49
CA VAL A 664 20.21 -7.43 -15.77
C VAL A 664 18.98 -7.82 -16.59
N LEU A 665 19.15 -8.62 -17.65
CA LEU A 665 18.03 -9.14 -18.42
C LEU A 665 17.08 -9.96 -17.55
N ALA A 666 17.59 -10.86 -16.71
CA ALA A 666 16.75 -11.62 -15.78
C ALA A 666 15.95 -10.69 -14.85
N HIS A 667 16.58 -9.66 -14.28
CA HIS A 667 15.89 -8.67 -13.43
C HIS A 667 14.73 -8.00 -14.16
N TYR A 668 14.96 -7.54 -15.40
CA TYR A 668 13.94 -6.96 -16.27
C TYR A 668 12.83 -7.96 -16.62
N LEU A 669 13.18 -9.18 -17.02
CA LEU A 669 12.22 -10.22 -17.42
C LEU A 669 11.33 -10.68 -16.25
N PHE A 670 11.87 -10.81 -15.04
CA PHE A 670 11.08 -11.12 -13.84
C PHE A 670 10.12 -10.01 -13.43
N SER A 671 10.25 -8.79 -13.97
CA SER A 671 9.26 -7.73 -13.79
C SER A 671 7.96 -7.97 -14.58
N ILE A 672 7.98 -8.84 -15.60
CA ILE A 672 6.79 -9.20 -16.37
C ILE A 672 5.88 -10.09 -15.50
N PRO A 673 4.60 -9.73 -15.32
CA PRO A 673 3.67 -10.57 -14.57
C PRO A 673 3.60 -12.00 -15.12
N ALA A 674 3.47 -12.98 -14.22
CA ALA A 674 3.44 -14.42 -14.50
C ALA A 674 4.77 -15.09 -14.89
N VAL A 675 5.88 -14.38 -15.02
CA VAL A 675 7.21 -14.99 -15.20
C VAL A 675 7.62 -15.78 -13.94
N LYS A 676 8.15 -16.99 -14.15
CA LYS A 676 8.66 -17.88 -13.08
C LYS A 676 10.02 -18.49 -13.35
N GLY A 677 10.59 -18.30 -14.53
CA GLY A 677 11.94 -18.75 -14.85
C GLY A 677 12.50 -18.05 -16.08
N VAL A 678 13.81 -17.86 -16.08
CA VAL A 678 14.59 -17.37 -17.22
C VAL A 678 15.78 -18.31 -17.38
N ALA A 679 16.09 -18.72 -18.62
CA ALA A 679 17.19 -19.61 -18.91
C ALA A 679 17.90 -19.17 -20.19
N PHE A 680 19.22 -19.00 -20.15
CA PHE A 680 20.04 -18.58 -21.29
C PHE A 680 20.71 -19.79 -21.96
N GLY A 681 20.77 -19.79 -23.29
CA GLY A 681 21.37 -20.86 -24.08
C GLY A 681 20.79 -22.24 -23.76
N ALA A 682 21.65 -23.19 -23.39
CA ALA A 682 21.26 -24.53 -22.95
C ALA A 682 20.51 -24.53 -21.61
N GLY A 683 20.59 -23.46 -20.82
CA GLY A 683 19.82 -23.28 -19.60
C GLY A 683 20.04 -24.43 -18.61
N PHE A 684 18.94 -24.99 -18.10
CA PHE A 684 19.00 -26.14 -17.18
C PHE A 684 19.53 -27.42 -17.82
N GLU A 685 19.50 -27.55 -19.16
CA GLU A 685 20.08 -28.70 -19.85
C GLU A 685 21.61 -28.74 -19.71
N ALA A 686 22.26 -27.60 -19.44
CA ALA A 686 23.70 -27.53 -19.19
C ALA A 686 24.13 -28.31 -17.93
N ALA A 687 23.25 -28.46 -16.94
CA ALA A 687 23.56 -29.16 -15.68
C ALA A 687 23.80 -30.67 -15.88
N ALA A 688 23.32 -31.23 -17.00
CA ALA A 688 23.51 -32.65 -17.33
C ALA A 688 24.71 -32.90 -18.27
N ARG A 689 25.41 -31.84 -18.71
CA ARG A 689 26.48 -31.92 -19.70
C ARG A 689 27.86 -31.90 -19.07
N ARG A 690 28.83 -32.54 -19.72
CA ARG A 690 30.25 -32.38 -19.40
C ARG A 690 30.77 -31.04 -19.93
N GLY A 691 31.85 -30.52 -19.33
CA GLY A 691 32.49 -29.30 -19.82
C GLY A 691 32.84 -29.35 -21.30
N SER A 692 33.36 -30.49 -21.79
CA SER A 692 33.67 -30.71 -23.22
C SER A 692 32.47 -30.72 -24.16
N GLU A 693 31.25 -30.86 -23.62
CA GLU A 693 29.99 -30.87 -24.38
C GLU A 693 29.27 -29.50 -24.32
N ASN A 694 29.79 -28.57 -23.51
CA ASN A 694 29.15 -27.28 -23.23
C ASN A 694 30.11 -26.07 -23.36
N ASN A 695 31.36 -26.28 -23.78
CA ASN A 695 32.42 -25.27 -23.75
C ASN A 695 32.49 -24.34 -24.98
N ASP A 696 31.50 -24.35 -25.88
CA ASP A 696 31.40 -23.52 -27.09
C ASP A 696 32.77 -23.22 -27.76
N PRO A 697 33.29 -24.10 -28.64
CA PRO A 697 34.65 -23.98 -29.17
C PRO A 697 34.83 -22.72 -30.00
N TYR A 698 36.02 -22.13 -29.97
CA TYR A 698 36.36 -20.94 -30.76
C TYR A 698 36.99 -21.31 -32.11
N HIS A 699 36.62 -20.58 -33.15
CA HIS A 699 37.20 -20.67 -34.50
C HIS A 699 37.51 -19.26 -35.04
N LEU A 700 38.51 -19.15 -35.91
CA LEU A 700 38.75 -17.94 -36.68
C LEU A 700 37.92 -17.98 -37.96
N SER A 701 37.17 -16.92 -38.23
CA SER A 701 36.51 -16.71 -39.51
C SER A 701 37.53 -16.43 -40.62
N PRO A 702 37.16 -16.57 -41.90
CA PRO A 702 38.04 -16.21 -43.02
C PRO A 702 38.50 -14.74 -43.01
N THR A 703 37.78 -13.86 -42.30
CA THR A 703 38.12 -12.43 -42.16
C THR A 703 38.91 -12.12 -40.88
N GLY A 704 39.31 -13.16 -40.11
CA GLY A 704 40.16 -13.03 -38.92
C GLY A 704 39.41 -12.75 -37.61
N SER A 705 38.08 -12.73 -37.61
CA SER A 705 37.29 -12.57 -36.39
C SER A 705 37.08 -13.89 -35.64
N VAL A 706 37.13 -13.85 -34.30
CA VAL A 706 36.84 -15.03 -33.46
C VAL A 706 35.33 -15.28 -33.43
N GLN A 707 34.92 -16.53 -33.66
CA GLN A 707 33.54 -16.99 -33.64
C GLN A 707 33.38 -18.24 -32.77
N LEU A 708 32.20 -18.45 -32.22
CA LEU A 708 31.85 -19.69 -31.52
C LEU A 708 31.33 -20.73 -32.53
N GLY A 709 31.81 -21.97 -32.41
CA GLY A 709 31.35 -23.12 -33.20
C GLY A 709 30.02 -23.72 -32.72
N SER A 710 29.61 -23.40 -31.49
CA SER A 710 28.28 -23.67 -30.94
C SER A 710 27.84 -22.51 -30.03
N ASN A 711 26.59 -22.51 -29.58
CA ASN A 711 26.05 -21.42 -28.75
C ASN A 711 25.26 -21.94 -27.54
N HIS A 712 25.84 -22.86 -26.77
CA HIS A 712 25.27 -23.39 -25.55
C HIS A 712 25.24 -22.35 -24.41
N SER A 713 26.17 -21.38 -24.44
CA SER A 713 26.18 -20.18 -23.60
C SER A 713 25.03 -19.22 -23.91
N GLY A 714 24.43 -19.32 -25.10
CA GLY A 714 23.33 -18.47 -25.52
C GLY A 714 23.75 -17.02 -25.73
N GLY A 715 24.99 -16.76 -26.15
CA GLY A 715 25.50 -15.44 -26.52
C GLY A 715 26.06 -14.61 -25.37
N VAL A 716 26.22 -15.19 -24.17
CA VAL A 716 26.71 -14.50 -22.96
C VAL A 716 27.67 -15.40 -22.17
N LEU A 717 28.84 -14.87 -21.82
CA LEU A 717 29.84 -15.54 -20.99
C LEU A 717 30.44 -14.52 -20.00
N GLY A 718 30.56 -14.89 -18.73
CA GLY A 718 31.07 -13.98 -17.70
C GLY A 718 30.22 -12.72 -17.47
N GLY A 719 28.96 -12.73 -17.91
CA GLY A 719 28.08 -11.56 -17.90
C GLY A 719 28.26 -10.61 -19.08
N ILE A 720 29.03 -11.00 -20.09
CA ILE A 720 29.39 -10.15 -21.24
C ILE A 720 28.97 -10.85 -22.53
N SER A 721 28.45 -10.07 -23.50
CA SER A 721 28.07 -10.59 -24.81
C SER A 721 29.28 -11.13 -25.55
N THR A 722 29.12 -12.30 -26.18
CA THR A 722 30.15 -12.97 -26.99
C THR A 722 30.13 -12.55 -28.46
N GLY A 723 29.19 -11.69 -28.87
CA GLY A 723 28.91 -11.36 -30.28
C GLY A 723 28.14 -12.44 -31.04
N ALA A 724 27.96 -13.64 -30.47
CA ALA A 724 27.02 -14.63 -30.98
C ALA A 724 25.57 -14.23 -30.64
N PRO A 725 24.55 -14.79 -31.33
CA PRO A 725 23.16 -14.51 -31.00
C PRO A 725 22.86 -14.75 -29.53
N LEU A 726 22.25 -13.75 -28.87
CA LEU A 726 21.79 -13.91 -27.50
C LEU A 726 20.45 -14.65 -27.51
N ILE A 727 20.40 -15.82 -26.87
CA ILE A 727 19.23 -16.71 -26.88
C ILE A 727 18.83 -17.05 -25.45
N PHE A 728 17.56 -16.84 -25.12
CA PHE A 728 17.03 -17.20 -23.82
C PHE A 728 15.54 -17.54 -23.85
N GLN A 729 15.10 -18.25 -22.82
CA GLN A 729 13.74 -18.73 -22.63
C GLN A 729 13.14 -18.12 -21.36
N VAL A 730 11.85 -17.81 -21.41
CA VAL A 730 11.08 -17.20 -20.32
C VAL A 730 9.85 -18.06 -20.03
N ALA A 731 9.82 -18.66 -18.84
CA ALA A 731 8.71 -19.49 -18.38
C ALA A 731 7.56 -18.63 -17.83
N ILE A 732 6.38 -18.78 -18.42
CA ILE A 732 5.15 -18.07 -18.06
C ILE A 732 4.17 -19.06 -17.42
N LYS A 733 3.80 -18.82 -16.16
CA LYS A 733 2.84 -19.67 -15.46
C LYS A 733 1.40 -19.49 -16.00
N PRO A 734 0.52 -20.49 -15.83
CA PRO A 734 -0.90 -20.34 -16.14
C PRO A 734 -1.58 -19.20 -15.37
N THR A 735 -2.66 -18.67 -15.92
CA THR A 735 -3.48 -17.62 -15.29
C THR A 735 -4.24 -18.23 -14.11
N PRO A 736 -4.03 -17.79 -12.86
CA PRO A 736 -4.69 -18.40 -11.71
C PRO A 736 -6.17 -18.00 -11.54
N SER A 737 -6.59 -16.94 -12.25
CA SER A 737 -7.96 -16.42 -12.22
C SER A 737 -8.84 -17.23 -13.16
N ILE A 738 -9.31 -18.38 -12.67
CA ILE A 738 -10.12 -19.35 -13.41
C ILE A 738 -11.54 -19.49 -12.83
N PRO A 739 -12.55 -19.82 -13.67
CA PRO A 739 -13.94 -20.08 -13.25
C PRO A 739 -14.16 -21.26 -12.31
N HIS A 740 -13.18 -22.16 -12.13
CA HIS A 740 -13.28 -23.26 -11.18
C HIS A 740 -13.35 -22.76 -9.73
N PRO A 741 -14.15 -23.41 -8.86
CA PRO A 741 -14.07 -23.18 -7.42
C PRO A 741 -12.68 -23.54 -6.89
N GLN A 742 -12.07 -22.64 -6.12
CA GLN A 742 -10.74 -22.81 -5.54
C GLN A 742 -10.76 -22.52 -4.03
N ALA A 743 -9.94 -23.23 -3.26
CA ALA A 743 -9.77 -22.96 -1.84
C ALA A 743 -9.10 -21.59 -1.65
N SER A 744 -9.62 -20.78 -0.72
CA SER A 744 -9.08 -19.48 -0.34
C SER A 744 -9.36 -19.21 1.15
N VAL A 745 -9.11 -18.00 1.61
CA VAL A 745 -9.40 -17.54 2.98
C VAL A 745 -10.23 -16.27 2.91
N ASP A 746 -11.13 -16.10 3.87
CA ASP A 746 -11.74 -14.80 4.14
C ASP A 746 -10.84 -14.06 5.13
N LEU A 747 -10.15 -13.03 4.65
CA LEU A 747 -9.22 -12.24 5.46
C LEU A 747 -9.92 -11.41 6.54
N ARG A 748 -11.22 -11.18 6.39
CA ARG A 748 -12.03 -10.42 7.35
C ARG A 748 -12.55 -11.35 8.44
N GLU A 749 -13.12 -12.48 8.07
CA GLU A 749 -13.66 -13.47 9.02
C GLU A 749 -12.59 -14.44 9.54
N GLN A 750 -11.37 -14.39 9.01
CA GLN A 750 -10.22 -15.22 9.37
C GLN A 750 -10.51 -16.74 9.30
N ARG A 751 -11.20 -17.17 8.24
CA ARG A 751 -11.54 -18.59 8.03
C ARG A 751 -11.28 -19.05 6.62
N ASN A 752 -11.15 -20.37 6.45
CA ASN A 752 -11.13 -20.99 5.13
C ASN A 752 -12.46 -20.76 4.41
N THR A 753 -12.38 -20.52 3.10
CA THR A 753 -13.53 -20.31 2.23
C THR A 753 -13.24 -20.82 0.81
N THR A 754 -14.23 -20.76 -0.06
CA THR A 754 -14.09 -21.08 -1.47
C THR A 754 -14.32 -19.84 -2.30
N ILE A 755 -13.46 -19.61 -3.29
CA ILE A 755 -13.58 -18.51 -4.24
C ILE A 755 -13.90 -19.05 -5.62
N ARG A 756 -14.73 -18.32 -6.36
CA ARG A 756 -14.97 -18.55 -7.79
C ARG A 756 -14.78 -17.23 -8.52
N VAL A 757 -13.77 -17.17 -9.38
CA VAL A 757 -13.46 -15.93 -10.11
C VAL A 757 -14.31 -15.86 -11.36
N THR A 758 -15.08 -14.78 -11.51
CA THR A 758 -15.88 -14.51 -12.72
C THR A 758 -15.26 -13.34 -13.48
N GLY A 759 -15.25 -13.40 -14.80
CA GLY A 759 -14.68 -12.34 -15.63
C GLY A 759 -14.06 -12.83 -16.94
N ARG A 760 -13.45 -11.89 -17.67
CA ARG A 760 -12.78 -12.12 -18.95
C ARG A 760 -11.28 -12.35 -18.72
N HIS A 761 -10.90 -13.57 -18.35
CA HIS A 761 -9.50 -13.93 -18.14
C HIS A 761 -8.89 -14.60 -19.37
N ASP A 762 -7.57 -14.45 -19.53
CA ASP A 762 -6.82 -15.09 -20.60
C ASP A 762 -6.64 -16.60 -20.29
N PRO A 763 -7.09 -17.51 -21.17
CA PRO A 763 -6.83 -18.94 -21.02
C PRO A 763 -5.36 -19.30 -21.25
N ALA A 764 -4.56 -18.40 -21.80
CA ALA A 764 -3.12 -18.55 -21.96
C ALA A 764 -2.43 -17.18 -22.10
N VAL A 765 -1.98 -16.58 -20.99
CA VAL A 765 -1.27 -15.27 -21.02
C VAL A 765 0.03 -15.31 -21.83
N VAL A 766 0.64 -16.49 -21.97
CA VAL A 766 1.86 -16.70 -22.77
C VAL A 766 1.69 -16.25 -24.21
N LEU A 767 0.48 -16.25 -24.78
CA LEU A 767 0.23 -15.81 -26.16
C LEU A 767 0.46 -14.30 -26.36
N ARG A 768 0.44 -13.52 -25.27
CA ARG A 768 0.67 -12.07 -25.27
C ARG A 768 2.10 -11.70 -24.88
N ALA A 769 2.84 -12.65 -24.32
CA ALA A 769 4.17 -12.43 -23.79
C ALA A 769 5.25 -12.11 -24.84
N PRO A 770 5.24 -12.60 -26.09
CA PRO A 770 6.32 -12.34 -27.06
C PRO A 770 6.72 -10.88 -27.22
N VAL A 771 5.79 -9.98 -27.58
CA VAL A 771 6.11 -8.53 -27.71
C VAL A 771 6.52 -7.88 -26.39
N ILE A 772 6.01 -8.39 -25.26
CA ILE A 772 6.39 -7.88 -23.94
C ILE A 772 7.84 -8.28 -23.63
N VAL A 773 8.22 -9.52 -23.94
CA VAL A 773 9.60 -10.01 -23.83
C VAL A 773 10.51 -9.23 -24.77
N GLU A 774 10.13 -9.01 -26.04
CA GLU A 774 10.90 -8.18 -26.98
C GLU A 774 11.14 -6.76 -26.42
N ALA A 775 10.08 -6.12 -25.93
CA ALA A 775 10.14 -4.76 -25.41
C ALA A 775 11.01 -4.63 -24.15
N VAL A 776 10.82 -5.55 -23.19
CA VAL A 776 11.60 -5.56 -21.94
C VAL A 776 13.07 -5.89 -22.21
N THR A 777 13.34 -6.77 -23.18
CA THR A 777 14.71 -7.06 -23.67
C THR A 777 15.34 -5.82 -24.28
N ALA A 778 14.61 -5.12 -25.16
CA ALA A 778 15.10 -3.89 -25.78
C ALA A 778 15.42 -2.82 -24.73
N ALA A 779 14.59 -2.66 -23.71
CA ALA A 779 14.82 -1.72 -22.62
C ALA A 779 16.10 -2.06 -21.82
N ALA A 780 16.28 -3.33 -21.44
CA ALA A 780 17.47 -3.79 -20.72
C ALA A 780 18.75 -3.64 -21.55
N LEU A 781 18.68 -4.01 -22.84
CA LEU A 781 19.83 -3.89 -23.74
C LEU A 781 20.20 -2.44 -23.99
N LEU A 782 19.23 -1.53 -24.14
CA LEU A 782 19.55 -0.11 -24.28
C LEU A 782 20.17 0.45 -22.99
N ASP A 783 19.69 0.03 -21.81
CA ASP A 783 20.28 0.44 -20.53
C ASP A 783 21.77 0.07 -20.44
N LEU A 784 22.12 -1.16 -20.84
CA LEU A 784 23.50 -1.66 -20.90
C LEU A 784 24.31 -1.00 -22.02
N TYR A 785 23.70 -0.79 -23.19
CA TYR A 785 24.36 -0.21 -24.35
C TYR A 785 24.75 1.26 -24.11
N LEU A 786 23.96 2.01 -23.33
CA LEU A 786 24.29 3.38 -22.94
C LEU A 786 25.42 3.46 -21.89
N ALA A 787 25.80 2.34 -21.28
CA ALA A 787 26.92 2.26 -20.35
C ALA A 787 28.25 1.91 -21.04
N ALA A 788 28.19 1.22 -22.19
CA ALA A 788 29.32 0.81 -23.02
C ALA A 788 29.78 1.95 -23.94
#